data_AF-A0A7V4AVZ5-F1
#
_entry.id   AF-A0A7V4AVZ5-F1
#
_cell.length_a   1.000
_cell.length_b   1.000
_cell.length_c   1.000
_cell.angle_alpha   90.00
_cell.angle_beta   90.00
_cell.angle_gamma   90.00
#
_symmetry.space_group_name_H-M   'P 1'
#
loop_
_entity.id
_entity.type
_entity.pdbx_description
1 polymer ?
#
loop_
_entity_poly.entity_id
_entity_poly.type
_entity_poly.pdbx_seq_one_letter_code
_entity_poly.pdbx_strand_id
1 'polypeptide(L)'
;MVKKIGVYLCSGCDIGGALNMEALEKMVNSEVKPAVCRTSEALCSPEAWAAVEADMNNEGVNCVLVCACSSRDKTDVFAVDLDKLIERVPLREQVAWVSKPNDEDTQMLAEDYIRMGASKLKDMEPPVPWFQEDEKAEPIDKTILVIGGGIAGMTAALETSKAGYKAVLVEKEAQLGGFANNFKKQTPTKSPWTDLEDPAVTALASAVQADGNIELHTGTTVEKIKGGPGLYDCTLSNGKQMRVGSIVQASGWKPYKAENLAHLGYGQSPDVVTNVEFEKMAKAGAIKRPSDGKTPDSVAFIQCAGSRDAERLPYCSSVCCAVSLKQAKYVRETNPDAKAYIIYKDMRTPAQMENFYKAMQADPGIMLTKGEIRSIALDADKSLGIEVGETILGGDIKLNADMVVLATGMVPSTLVEEGDATSGGLTEDGKKAAASAEAGAMILNLGYRKGTDLPTLKYGFPDSHYICFPYETQRTGIFACGTVRAPMNVAQTISDATGAALKAIQCVELTAKGNAVHPRSYDNAFPEFFLSRCTQCKRCTEECPFGALDEDDKGTPKPNPTRCRRCGVCMGACPERIVSFKNYNVPMIGNMIKSVEVPDESDEKPRIIGLICENDALPALDMACKLKSQISPWIRFVNLRCLGSVNTVWVADAMSKGMDGILLFGCKYGDDYQCHFIKGSELCNRRMENISETLDKLALESDRIKMVEVAISDYQKLPQIINDFCAEIEELDPNPYKGF
;
A
#
# COMPACT_ATOMS: atom_id res chain seq x y z
N MET A 1 -22.54 27.54 -11.25
CA MET A 1 -21.62 28.58 -11.78
C MET A 1 -21.67 28.50 -13.31
N VAL A 2 -21.76 29.61 -14.04
CA VAL A 2 -21.63 29.59 -15.51
C VAL A 2 -20.19 29.22 -15.83
N LYS A 3 -19.97 28.13 -16.55
CA LYS A 3 -18.62 27.67 -16.92
C LYS A 3 -18.09 28.52 -18.07
N LYS A 4 -16.92 29.13 -17.86
CA LYS A 4 -16.18 29.90 -18.86
C LYS A 4 -14.86 29.19 -19.10
N ILE A 5 -14.79 28.47 -20.21
CA ILE A 5 -13.64 27.62 -20.57
C ILE A 5 -12.57 28.46 -21.25
N GLY A 6 -11.33 28.36 -20.78
CA GLY A 6 -10.12 28.79 -21.47
C GLY A 6 -9.32 27.58 -21.95
N VAL A 7 -8.86 27.61 -23.19
CA VAL A 7 -8.03 26.55 -23.79
C VAL A 7 -6.63 27.08 -24.05
N TYR A 8 -5.63 26.36 -23.57
CA TYR A 8 -4.24 26.77 -23.61
C TYR A 8 -3.40 25.67 -24.26
N LEU A 9 -2.85 25.97 -25.44
CA LEU A 9 -2.08 25.04 -26.25
C LEU A 9 -0.58 25.32 -26.08
N CYS A 10 0.19 24.28 -25.75
CA CYS A 10 1.65 24.33 -25.77
C CYS A 10 2.15 23.86 -27.14
N SER A 11 3.09 24.57 -27.75
CA SER A 11 3.72 24.18 -29.03
C SER A 11 5.19 23.76 -28.90
N GLY A 12 5.83 23.95 -27.74
CA GLY A 12 7.21 23.49 -27.52
C GLY A 12 7.32 22.01 -27.21
N CYS A 13 8.56 21.57 -26.95
CA CYS A 13 8.90 20.16 -26.67
C CYS A 13 8.39 19.19 -27.76
N ASP A 14 8.67 19.52 -29.02
CA ASP A 14 8.29 18.75 -30.22
C ASP A 14 6.80 18.79 -30.61
N ILE A 15 5.90 19.36 -29.79
CA ILE A 15 4.44 19.37 -30.08
C ILE A 15 4.14 20.09 -31.41
N GLY A 16 4.59 21.35 -31.56
CA GLY A 16 4.36 22.15 -32.76
C GLY A 16 5.18 21.70 -33.97
N GLY A 17 6.18 20.82 -33.77
CA GLY A 17 6.89 20.17 -34.86
C GLY A 17 6.20 18.90 -35.39
N ALA A 18 5.31 18.31 -34.58
CA ALA A 18 4.55 17.12 -34.91
C ALA A 18 3.10 17.41 -35.32
N LEU A 19 2.52 18.52 -34.84
CA LEU A 19 1.11 18.88 -35.00
C LEU A 19 0.93 20.22 -35.71
N ASN A 20 -0.15 20.34 -36.47
CA ASN A 20 -0.57 21.61 -37.05
C ASN A 20 -1.34 22.43 -35.99
N MET A 21 -0.63 23.37 -35.35
CA MET A 21 -1.20 24.19 -34.28
C MET A 21 -2.32 25.12 -34.76
N GLU A 22 -2.24 25.64 -35.99
CA GLU A 22 -3.31 26.49 -36.56
C GLU A 22 -4.60 25.69 -36.78
N ALA A 23 -4.48 24.44 -37.23
CA ALA A 23 -5.62 23.53 -37.37
C ALA A 23 -6.23 23.20 -36.01
N LEU A 24 -5.40 22.93 -34.98
CA LEU A 24 -5.88 22.71 -33.61
C LEU A 24 -6.62 23.93 -33.05
N GLU A 25 -6.08 25.14 -33.21
CA GLU A 25 -6.75 26.37 -32.80
C GLU A 25 -8.09 26.57 -33.50
N LYS A 26 -8.16 26.28 -34.81
CA LYS A 26 -9.40 26.36 -35.57
C LYS A 26 -10.44 25.35 -35.07
N MET A 27 -10.04 24.10 -34.86
CA MET A 27 -10.89 23.05 -34.31
C MET A 27 -11.42 23.49 -32.94
N VAL A 28 -10.54 23.90 -32.02
CA VAL A 28 -10.89 24.38 -30.68
C VAL A 28 -11.92 25.50 -30.74
N ASN A 29 -11.71 26.52 -31.57
CA ASN A 29 -12.63 27.64 -31.68
C ASN A 29 -14.00 27.25 -32.27
N SER A 30 -14.02 26.27 -33.19
CA SER A 30 -15.26 25.84 -33.84
C SER A 30 -16.09 24.85 -33.00
N GLU A 31 -15.44 23.91 -32.32
CA GLU A 31 -16.09 22.80 -31.62
C GLU A 31 -16.17 23.03 -30.11
N VAL A 32 -15.07 23.43 -29.47
CA VAL A 32 -15.03 23.68 -28.02
C VAL A 32 -15.66 25.03 -27.69
N LYS A 33 -15.46 26.03 -28.57
CA LYS A 33 -15.95 27.41 -28.43
C LYS A 33 -15.55 28.04 -27.08
N PRO A 34 -14.25 28.05 -26.73
CA PRO A 34 -13.81 28.60 -25.46
C PRO A 34 -13.96 30.12 -25.45
N ALA A 35 -14.00 30.69 -24.25
CA ALA A 35 -13.96 32.15 -24.10
C ALA A 35 -12.60 32.74 -24.45
N VAL A 36 -11.53 31.97 -24.23
CA VAL A 36 -10.15 32.34 -24.56
C VAL A 36 -9.45 31.11 -25.13
N CYS A 37 -8.73 31.28 -26.23
CA CYS A 37 -7.81 30.29 -26.77
C CYS A 37 -6.43 30.95 -26.93
N ARG A 38 -5.38 30.37 -26.35
CA ARG A 38 -4.01 30.87 -26.49
C ARG A 38 -3.05 29.74 -26.80
N THR A 39 -2.04 30.06 -27.60
CA THR A 39 -0.91 29.18 -27.88
C THR A 39 0.39 29.82 -27.39
N SER A 40 1.24 29.01 -26.78
CA SER A 40 2.57 29.42 -26.32
C SER A 40 3.59 28.33 -26.64
N GLU A 41 4.81 28.72 -27.02
CA GLU A 41 5.92 27.78 -27.20
C GLU A 41 6.29 27.11 -25.87
N ALA A 42 6.25 27.84 -24.77
CA ALA A 42 6.55 27.31 -23.45
C ALA A 42 5.43 27.68 -22.48
N LEU A 43 4.30 26.97 -22.54
CA LEU A 43 3.15 27.26 -21.67
C LEU A 43 3.47 27.13 -20.17
N CYS A 44 4.49 26.35 -19.81
CA CYS A 44 4.99 26.25 -18.44
C CYS A 44 5.98 27.36 -18.04
N SER A 45 6.26 28.33 -18.91
CA SER A 45 7.10 29.47 -18.53
C SER A 45 6.34 30.39 -17.58
N PRO A 46 7.03 31.10 -16.66
CA PRO A 46 6.39 32.04 -15.76
C PRO A 46 5.56 33.11 -16.50
N GLU A 47 6.05 33.59 -17.64
CA GLU A 47 5.39 34.62 -18.43
C GLU A 47 4.11 34.10 -19.10
N ALA A 48 4.16 32.90 -19.67
CA ALA A 48 3.01 32.28 -20.30
C ALA A 48 1.93 31.92 -19.28
N TRP A 49 2.33 31.36 -18.13
CA TRP A 49 1.39 31.01 -17.08
C TRP A 49 0.77 32.23 -16.40
N ALA A 50 1.53 33.32 -16.21
CA ALA A 50 0.99 34.58 -15.71
C ALA A 50 -0.12 35.15 -16.63
N ALA A 51 -0.03 34.92 -17.95
CA ALA A 51 -1.10 35.29 -18.87
C ALA A 51 -2.37 34.42 -18.68
N VAL A 52 -2.21 33.14 -18.37
CA VAL A 52 -3.33 32.24 -18.01
C VAL A 52 -3.99 32.72 -16.71
N GLU A 53 -3.20 33.06 -15.70
CA GLU A 53 -3.69 33.63 -14.44
C GLU A 53 -4.43 34.96 -14.66
N ALA A 54 -3.92 35.81 -15.55
CA ALA A 54 -4.60 37.04 -15.93
C ALA A 54 -5.97 36.77 -16.59
N ASP A 55 -6.10 35.76 -17.45
CA ASP A 55 -7.40 35.37 -18.01
C ASP A 55 -8.36 34.81 -16.94
N MET A 56 -7.83 34.06 -15.97
CA MET A 56 -8.63 33.54 -14.84
C MET A 56 -9.17 34.66 -13.94
N ASN A 57 -8.38 35.71 -13.75
CA ASN A 57 -8.70 36.83 -12.85
C ASN A 57 -9.50 37.94 -13.53
N ASN A 58 -9.17 38.28 -14.78
CA ASN A 58 -9.72 39.44 -15.48
C ASN A 58 -10.81 39.05 -16.47
N GLU A 59 -10.63 37.94 -17.19
CA GLU A 59 -11.59 37.45 -18.17
C GLU A 59 -12.60 36.49 -17.54
N GLY A 60 -12.51 36.20 -16.24
CA GLY A 60 -13.46 35.32 -15.53
C GLY A 60 -13.42 33.86 -15.99
N VAL A 61 -12.31 33.41 -16.60
CA VAL A 61 -12.09 31.99 -16.90
C VAL A 61 -12.09 31.21 -15.59
N ASN A 62 -12.91 30.16 -15.53
CA ASN A 62 -13.05 29.30 -14.35
C ASN A 62 -12.90 27.80 -14.67
N CYS A 63 -12.75 27.47 -15.95
CA CYS A 63 -12.48 26.12 -16.43
C CYS A 63 -11.26 26.19 -17.36
N VAL A 64 -10.14 25.60 -16.95
CA VAL A 64 -8.85 25.68 -17.64
C VAL A 64 -8.56 24.33 -18.30
N LEU A 65 -8.48 24.32 -19.63
CA LEU A 65 -8.04 23.14 -20.39
C LEU A 65 -6.61 23.37 -20.86
N VAL A 66 -5.66 22.63 -20.29
CA VAL A 66 -4.25 22.74 -20.66
C VAL A 66 -3.84 21.58 -21.56
N CYS A 67 -3.47 21.88 -22.79
CA CYS A 67 -3.07 20.89 -23.80
C CYS A 67 -1.55 20.97 -24.01
N ALA A 68 -0.81 20.10 -23.33
CA ALA A 68 0.64 20.19 -23.20
C ALA A 68 1.25 18.82 -22.85
N CYS A 69 2.12 18.76 -21.83
CA CYS A 69 2.62 17.51 -21.27
C CYS A 69 1.59 16.80 -20.39
N SER A 70 1.88 15.53 -20.09
CA SER A 70 1.15 14.66 -19.16
C SER A 70 0.70 15.39 -17.89
N SER A 71 -0.46 14.99 -17.37
CA SER A 71 -0.98 15.43 -16.07
C SER A 71 -0.06 15.07 -14.90
N ARG A 72 0.94 14.21 -15.12
CA ARG A 72 1.96 13.82 -14.14
C ARG A 72 3.21 14.69 -14.17
N ASP A 73 3.37 15.55 -15.17
CA ASP A 73 4.49 16.48 -15.29
C ASP A 73 4.04 17.91 -14.98
N LYS A 74 4.92 18.69 -14.32
CA LYS A 74 4.71 20.12 -14.03
C LYS A 74 3.43 20.42 -13.21
N THR A 75 3.06 19.51 -12.30
CA THR A 75 1.85 19.62 -11.47
C THR A 75 1.86 20.85 -10.56
N ASP A 76 3.04 21.31 -10.17
CA ASP A 76 3.29 22.53 -9.41
C ASP A 76 3.03 23.79 -10.22
N VAL A 77 3.50 23.83 -11.48
CA VAL A 77 3.32 24.98 -12.38
C VAL A 77 1.86 25.15 -12.76
N PHE A 78 1.18 24.05 -13.07
CA PHE A 78 -0.18 24.08 -13.60
C PHE A 78 -1.26 23.98 -12.52
N ALA A 79 -0.90 24.20 -11.26
CA ALA A 79 -1.87 24.24 -10.18
C ALA A 79 -2.80 25.45 -10.32
N VAL A 80 -4.07 25.27 -9.99
CA VAL A 80 -5.07 26.34 -9.92
C VAL A 80 -5.75 26.30 -8.56
N ASP A 81 -6.33 27.43 -8.15
CA ASP A 81 -7.13 27.52 -6.92
C ASP A 81 -8.35 26.58 -6.97
N LEU A 82 -8.82 26.15 -5.79
CA LEU A 82 -9.87 25.13 -5.66
C LEU A 82 -11.25 25.55 -6.18
N ASP A 83 -11.48 26.85 -6.37
CA ASP A 83 -12.70 27.39 -6.98
C ASP A 83 -12.67 27.31 -8.52
N LYS A 84 -11.52 26.95 -9.10
CA LYS A 84 -11.30 26.76 -10.54
C LYS A 84 -11.27 25.28 -10.89
N LEU A 85 -11.63 24.97 -12.13
CA LEU A 85 -11.54 23.62 -12.69
C LEU A 85 -10.36 23.54 -13.65
N ILE A 86 -9.65 22.41 -13.62
CA ILE A 86 -8.56 22.15 -14.55
C ILE A 86 -8.67 20.73 -15.12
N GLU A 87 -8.43 20.61 -16.43
CA GLU A 87 -8.18 19.33 -17.10
C GLU A 87 -6.89 19.40 -17.93
N ARG A 88 -6.12 18.32 -17.92
CA ARG A 88 -4.80 18.20 -18.53
C ARG A 88 -4.86 17.23 -19.72
N VAL A 89 -4.51 17.71 -20.90
CA VAL A 89 -4.51 16.94 -22.15
C VAL A 89 -3.07 16.65 -22.60
N PRO A 90 -2.64 15.38 -22.68
CA PRO A 90 -1.23 14.98 -22.86
C PRO A 90 -0.80 14.95 -24.34
N LEU A 91 -0.75 16.10 -25.01
CA LEU A 91 -0.33 16.22 -26.43
C LEU A 91 1.16 15.89 -26.68
N ARG A 92 2.01 15.93 -25.65
CA ARG A 92 3.44 15.61 -25.80
C ARG A 92 3.70 14.10 -25.72
N GLU A 93 3.52 13.51 -24.54
CA GLU A 93 3.86 12.12 -24.28
C GLU A 93 2.98 11.16 -25.09
N GLN A 94 1.67 11.39 -25.13
CA GLN A 94 0.72 10.43 -25.71
C GLN A 94 0.37 10.73 -27.17
N VAL A 95 0.95 11.77 -27.77
CA VAL A 95 0.74 12.10 -29.19
C VAL A 95 2.07 12.39 -29.89
N ALA A 96 2.67 13.57 -29.67
CA ALA A 96 3.81 14.05 -30.44
C ALA A 96 5.07 13.18 -30.37
N TRP A 97 5.32 12.51 -29.24
CA TRP A 97 6.52 11.67 -29.04
C TRP A 97 6.37 10.21 -29.48
N VAL A 98 5.15 9.73 -29.66
CA VAL A 98 4.87 8.30 -29.89
C VAL A 98 4.21 8.01 -31.23
N SER A 99 3.77 9.05 -31.93
CA SER A 99 3.16 8.95 -33.26
C SER A 99 4.06 9.60 -34.30
N LYS A 100 3.83 9.26 -35.58
CA LYS A 100 4.58 9.84 -36.70
C LYS A 100 4.28 11.35 -36.80
N PRO A 101 5.30 12.22 -36.83
CA PRO A 101 5.08 13.67 -36.89
C PRO A 101 4.53 14.10 -38.26
N ASN A 102 3.68 15.13 -38.26
CA ASN A 102 3.04 15.69 -39.48
C ASN A 102 2.23 14.66 -40.26
N ASP A 103 1.54 13.78 -39.53
CA ASP A 103 0.68 12.74 -40.07
C ASP A 103 -0.79 13.04 -39.72
N GLU A 104 -1.71 12.70 -40.62
CA GLU A 104 -3.15 12.96 -40.45
C GLU A 104 -3.70 12.24 -39.23
N ASP A 105 -3.26 11.00 -38.96
CA ASP A 105 -3.75 10.22 -37.83
C ASP A 105 -3.21 10.75 -36.50
N THR A 106 -1.98 11.29 -36.49
CA THR A 106 -1.40 11.99 -35.35
C THR A 106 -2.15 13.28 -35.04
N GLN A 107 -2.54 14.03 -36.08
CA GLN A 107 -3.34 15.26 -35.94
C GLN A 107 -4.73 14.95 -35.37
N MET A 108 -5.43 13.96 -35.93
CA MET A 108 -6.72 13.49 -35.45
C MET A 108 -6.65 13.01 -34.00
N LEU A 109 -5.59 12.29 -33.62
CA LEU A 109 -5.36 11.85 -32.24
C LEU A 109 -5.30 13.05 -31.27
N ALA A 110 -4.57 14.11 -31.63
CA ALA A 110 -4.50 15.33 -30.82
C ALA A 110 -5.87 16.00 -30.67
N GLU A 111 -6.63 16.09 -31.77
CA GLU A 111 -7.96 16.70 -31.79
C GLU A 111 -8.94 15.95 -30.87
N ASP A 112 -8.95 14.63 -30.92
CA ASP A 112 -9.78 13.80 -30.05
C ASP A 112 -9.41 13.94 -28.58
N TYR A 113 -8.12 14.00 -28.25
CA TYR A 113 -7.67 14.25 -26.89
C TYR A 113 -8.17 15.60 -26.33
N ILE A 114 -8.20 16.64 -27.17
CA ILE A 114 -8.77 17.95 -26.81
C ILE A 114 -10.29 17.86 -26.62
N ARG A 115 -11.01 17.19 -27.54
CA ARG A 115 -12.47 16.97 -27.42
C ARG A 115 -12.83 16.23 -26.13
N MET A 116 -12.10 15.16 -25.82
CA MET A 116 -12.25 14.38 -24.59
C MET A 116 -12.03 15.26 -23.35
N GLY A 117 -10.92 16.00 -23.31
CA GLY A 117 -10.62 16.90 -22.18
C GLY A 117 -11.67 17.99 -22.00
N ALA A 118 -12.11 18.61 -23.11
CA ALA A 118 -13.16 19.62 -23.10
C ALA A 118 -14.52 19.04 -22.64
N SER A 119 -14.89 17.85 -23.10
CA SER A 119 -16.11 17.15 -22.69
C SER A 119 -16.11 16.88 -21.19
N LYS A 120 -15.00 16.36 -20.65
CA LYS A 120 -14.87 16.11 -19.21
C LYS A 120 -14.99 17.38 -18.39
N LEU A 121 -14.33 18.45 -18.82
CA LEU A 121 -14.34 19.73 -18.12
C LEU A 121 -15.75 20.38 -18.11
N LYS A 122 -16.51 20.22 -19.19
CA LYS A 122 -17.92 20.65 -19.31
C LYS A 122 -18.85 19.96 -18.30
N ASP A 123 -18.50 18.77 -17.84
CA ASP A 123 -19.29 17.99 -16.87
C ASP A 123 -18.72 18.01 -15.43
N MET A 124 -17.53 18.58 -15.23
CA MET A 124 -16.84 18.65 -13.93
C MET A 124 -17.43 19.71 -12.99
N GLU A 125 -17.60 19.42 -11.71
CA GLU A 125 -17.92 20.41 -10.69
C GLU A 125 -16.76 20.63 -9.71
N PRO A 126 -16.60 21.85 -9.13
CA PRO A 126 -15.53 22.11 -8.18
C PRO A 126 -15.63 21.16 -6.98
N PRO A 127 -14.59 20.36 -6.70
CA PRO A 127 -14.60 19.48 -5.55
C PRO A 127 -14.61 20.32 -4.27
N VAL A 128 -15.57 20.04 -3.40
CA VAL A 128 -15.63 20.65 -2.07
C VAL A 128 -15.04 19.63 -1.09
N PRO A 129 -14.00 19.98 -0.31
CA PRO A 129 -13.49 19.07 0.70
C PRO A 129 -14.61 18.67 1.66
N TRP A 130 -14.60 17.42 2.09
CA TRP A 130 -15.61 16.96 3.05
C TRP A 130 -15.32 17.53 4.43
N PHE A 131 -16.31 18.22 5.00
CA PHE A 131 -16.37 18.61 6.41
C PHE A 131 -17.64 18.04 7.00
N GLN A 132 -17.69 17.86 8.32
CA GLN A 132 -18.95 17.51 8.97
C GLN A 132 -19.94 18.67 8.80
N GLU A 133 -21.11 18.39 8.22
CA GLU A 133 -22.11 19.39 7.85
C GLU A 133 -22.88 19.94 9.07
N ASP A 134 -22.81 19.28 10.22
CA ASP A 134 -23.45 19.72 11.45
C ASP A 134 -22.52 20.66 12.23
N GLU A 135 -22.96 21.91 12.44
CA GLU A 135 -22.24 22.91 13.26
C GLU A 135 -22.01 22.44 14.71
N LYS A 136 -22.75 21.43 15.17
CA LYS A 136 -22.59 20.79 16.50
C LYS A 136 -21.71 19.56 16.48
N ALA A 137 -21.25 19.10 15.31
CA ALA A 137 -20.35 17.97 15.23
C ALA A 137 -19.00 18.31 15.86
N GLU A 138 -18.46 17.37 16.63
CA GLU A 138 -17.15 17.55 17.25
C GLU A 138 -16.06 17.65 16.19
N PRO A 139 -15.09 18.58 16.34
CA PRO A 139 -14.04 18.76 15.36
C PRO A 139 -13.20 17.49 15.18
N ILE A 140 -12.54 17.40 14.02
CA ILE A 140 -11.54 16.36 13.74
C ILE A 140 -10.49 16.34 14.86
N ASP A 141 -10.42 15.22 15.58
CA ASP A 141 -9.44 15.02 16.63
C ASP A 141 -8.07 14.70 16.01
N LYS A 142 -7.00 15.21 16.64
CA LYS A 142 -5.61 15.05 16.17
C LYS A 142 -4.75 14.21 17.12
N THR A 143 -5.34 13.65 18.17
CA THR A 143 -4.69 12.74 19.11
C THR A 143 -4.39 11.42 18.42
N ILE A 144 -3.21 10.86 18.68
CA ILE A 144 -2.78 9.58 18.11
C ILE A 144 -2.90 8.50 19.18
N LEU A 145 -3.71 7.46 18.92
CA LEU A 145 -3.75 6.27 19.76
C LEU A 145 -2.63 5.32 19.36
N VAL A 146 -1.83 4.87 20.32
CA VAL A 146 -0.76 3.90 20.14
C VAL A 146 -1.08 2.66 20.97
N ILE A 147 -1.12 1.49 20.32
CA ILE A 147 -1.51 0.23 20.95
C ILE A 147 -0.28 -0.69 21.04
N GLY A 148 0.24 -0.89 22.24
CA GLY A 148 1.42 -1.69 22.56
C GLY A 148 2.58 -0.84 23.07
N GLY A 149 2.96 -1.02 24.33
CA GLY A 149 4.02 -0.31 25.05
C GLY A 149 5.42 -0.93 24.91
N GLY A 150 5.70 -1.64 23.82
CA GLY A 150 7.06 -2.06 23.46
C GLY A 150 7.91 -0.90 22.93
N ILE A 151 9.16 -1.19 22.50
CA ILE A 151 10.05 -0.16 21.90
C ILE A 151 9.34 0.60 20.77
N ALA A 152 8.59 -0.11 19.92
CA ALA A 152 7.84 0.48 18.82
C ALA A 152 6.83 1.53 19.30
N GLY A 153 5.89 1.15 20.18
CA GLY A 153 4.83 2.08 20.58
C GLY A 153 5.31 3.18 21.53
N MET A 154 6.28 2.92 22.41
CA MET A 154 6.91 3.99 23.19
C MET A 154 7.60 5.01 22.29
N THR A 155 8.31 4.55 21.24
CA THR A 155 8.92 5.44 20.26
C THR A 155 7.85 6.22 19.50
N ALA A 156 6.82 5.55 18.98
CA ALA A 156 5.75 6.23 18.25
C ALA A 156 5.07 7.32 19.10
N ALA A 157 4.75 7.04 20.36
CA ALA A 157 4.14 8.02 21.27
C ALA A 157 5.07 9.22 21.55
N LEU A 158 6.37 8.96 21.78
CA LEU A 158 7.37 10.01 21.99
C LEU A 158 7.59 10.87 20.75
N GLU A 159 7.67 10.28 19.57
CA GLU A 159 7.83 11.03 18.31
C GLU A 159 6.57 11.84 17.98
N THR A 160 5.38 11.32 18.28
CA THR A 160 4.12 12.09 18.23
C THR A 160 4.17 13.31 19.15
N SER A 161 4.58 13.13 20.41
CA SER A 161 4.73 14.22 21.38
C SER A 161 5.74 15.28 20.92
N LYS A 162 6.93 14.85 20.46
CA LYS A 162 7.98 15.75 19.94
C LYS A 162 7.51 16.58 18.74
N ALA A 163 6.63 16.02 17.91
CA ALA A 163 6.02 16.73 16.79
C ALA A 163 4.91 17.72 17.22
N GLY A 164 4.56 17.79 18.51
CA GLY A 164 3.57 18.70 19.07
C GLY A 164 2.15 18.14 19.15
N TYR A 165 1.97 16.83 18.98
CA TYR A 165 0.66 16.16 19.02
C TYR A 165 0.49 15.37 20.31
N LYS A 166 -0.76 15.22 20.76
CA LYS A 166 -1.09 14.35 21.90
C LYS A 166 -1.03 12.88 21.47
N ALA A 167 -0.50 12.05 22.34
CA ALA A 167 -0.52 10.60 22.16
C ALA A 167 -1.26 9.94 23.33
N VAL A 168 -1.98 8.86 23.05
CA VAL A 168 -2.49 7.96 24.09
C VAL A 168 -1.86 6.59 23.87
N LEU A 169 -1.12 6.09 24.84
CA LEU A 169 -0.44 4.80 24.78
C LEU A 169 -1.18 3.77 25.63
N VAL A 170 -1.63 2.69 25.01
CA VAL A 170 -2.32 1.58 25.67
C VAL A 170 -1.42 0.34 25.67
N GLU A 171 -1.14 -0.20 26.85
CA GLU A 171 -0.36 -1.41 27.07
C GLU A 171 -1.18 -2.42 27.86
N LYS A 172 -1.25 -3.65 27.36
CA LYS A 172 -2.02 -4.75 27.95
C LYS A 172 -1.40 -5.26 29.25
N GLU A 173 -0.08 -5.20 29.37
CA GLU A 173 0.66 -5.62 30.55
C GLU A 173 0.71 -4.50 31.60
N ALA A 174 0.99 -4.84 32.85
CA ALA A 174 1.12 -3.85 33.93
C ALA A 174 2.32 -2.89 33.77
N GLN A 175 3.26 -3.19 32.86
CA GLN A 175 4.48 -2.41 32.66
C GLN A 175 4.81 -2.25 31.17
N LEU A 176 5.41 -1.11 30.84
CA LEU A 176 5.99 -0.85 29.52
C LEU A 176 7.23 -1.70 29.27
N GLY A 177 7.61 -1.82 28.00
CA GLY A 177 8.89 -2.34 27.52
C GLY A 177 8.79 -3.57 26.63
N GLY A 178 7.65 -4.28 26.67
CA GLY A 178 7.40 -5.47 25.84
C GLY A 178 8.52 -6.51 25.94
N PHE A 179 8.85 -7.16 24.82
CA PHE A 179 9.89 -8.20 24.80
C PHE A 179 11.29 -7.68 25.17
N ALA A 180 11.58 -6.39 24.94
CA ALA A 180 12.89 -5.80 25.21
C ALA A 180 13.22 -5.75 26.71
N ASN A 181 12.22 -5.84 27.59
CA ASN A 181 12.44 -6.04 29.02
C ASN A 181 13.25 -7.30 29.29
N ASN A 182 13.25 -8.30 28.42
CA ASN A 182 14.00 -9.55 28.62
C ASN A 182 15.47 -9.47 28.21
N PHE A 183 15.95 -8.35 27.66
CA PHE A 183 17.31 -8.24 27.15
C PHE A 183 18.35 -8.04 28.27
N LYS A 184 19.50 -8.72 28.16
CA LYS A 184 20.70 -8.38 28.94
C LYS A 184 21.40 -7.15 28.35
N LYS A 185 21.63 -7.19 27.04
CA LYS A 185 22.14 -6.09 26.20
C LYS A 185 21.37 -6.07 24.88
N GLN A 186 21.45 -4.97 24.14
CA GLN A 186 20.93 -4.86 22.78
C GLN A 186 22.07 -4.74 21.77
N THR A 187 21.77 -5.07 20.52
CA THR A 187 22.68 -4.81 19.39
C THR A 187 22.85 -3.30 19.18
N PRO A 188 23.97 -2.84 18.60
CA PRO A 188 24.22 -1.42 18.40
C PRO A 188 23.09 -0.73 17.64
N THR A 189 22.80 0.52 18.02
CA THR A 189 21.78 1.36 17.39
C THR A 189 22.35 2.64 16.77
N LYS A 190 23.65 2.85 16.94
CA LYS A 190 24.38 4.04 16.48
C LYS A 190 25.82 3.71 16.06
N SER A 191 26.43 4.63 15.33
CA SER A 191 27.85 4.57 14.95
C SER A 191 28.75 4.42 16.18
N PRO A 192 29.79 3.56 16.14
CA PRO A 192 30.33 2.84 14.97
C PRO A 192 29.68 1.49 14.62
N TRP A 193 28.61 1.09 15.32
CA TRP A 193 27.89 -0.17 15.13
C TRP A 193 28.69 -1.44 15.47
N THR A 194 29.62 -1.37 16.42
CA THR A 194 30.53 -2.49 16.77
C THR A 194 30.23 -3.14 18.11
N ASP A 195 29.63 -2.41 19.05
CA ASP A 195 29.55 -2.83 20.46
C ASP A 195 28.11 -2.99 20.94
N LEU A 196 27.96 -3.86 21.94
CA LEU A 196 26.69 -4.07 22.61
C LEU A 196 26.36 -2.88 23.49
N GLU A 197 25.08 -2.53 23.53
CA GLU A 197 24.57 -1.40 24.29
C GLU A 197 23.70 -1.90 25.45
N ASP A 198 23.60 -1.11 26.51
CA ASP A 198 22.55 -1.34 27.50
C ASP A 198 21.16 -1.18 26.85
N PRO A 199 20.17 -2.01 27.21
CA PRO A 199 18.84 -1.92 26.63
C PRO A 199 18.22 -0.53 26.88
N ALA A 200 17.80 0.15 25.82
CA ALA A 200 17.21 1.49 25.94
C ALA A 200 15.79 1.48 26.54
N VAL A 201 15.22 0.29 26.78
CA VAL A 201 13.81 0.09 27.15
C VAL A 201 13.41 0.84 28.43
N THR A 202 14.26 0.83 29.46
CA THR A 202 13.96 1.52 30.73
C THR A 202 13.97 3.03 30.55
N ALA A 203 14.94 3.58 29.82
CA ALA A 203 15.01 5.02 29.54
C ALA A 203 13.81 5.49 28.70
N LEU A 204 13.38 4.69 27.72
CA LEU A 204 12.19 4.97 26.93
C LEU A 204 10.91 4.97 27.78
N ALA A 205 10.76 3.97 28.66
CA ALA A 205 9.61 3.90 29.56
C ALA A 205 9.55 5.11 30.49
N SER A 206 10.68 5.51 31.09
CA SER A 206 10.75 6.70 31.93
C SER A 206 10.46 7.98 31.15
N ALA A 207 10.92 8.10 29.90
CA ALA A 207 10.61 9.25 29.05
C ALA A 207 9.11 9.34 28.75
N VAL A 208 8.47 8.22 28.42
CA VAL A 208 7.01 8.17 28.21
C VAL A 208 6.25 8.58 29.47
N GLN A 209 6.64 8.06 30.63
CA GLN A 209 5.98 8.37 31.91
C GLN A 209 6.15 9.84 32.34
N ALA A 210 7.23 10.49 31.91
CA ALA A 210 7.54 11.88 32.24
C ALA A 210 6.94 12.90 31.26
N ASP A 211 6.44 12.46 30.10
CA ASP A 211 5.94 13.33 29.04
C ASP A 211 4.46 13.71 29.26
N GLY A 212 4.20 15.01 29.48
CA GLY A 212 2.85 15.53 29.73
C GLY A 212 1.89 15.49 28.54
N ASN A 213 2.37 15.24 27.32
CA ASN A 213 1.53 15.07 26.13
C ASN A 213 1.15 13.61 25.87
N ILE A 214 1.67 12.67 26.66
CA ILE A 214 1.38 11.23 26.53
C ILE A 214 0.47 10.78 27.66
N GLU A 215 -0.73 10.35 27.30
CA GLU A 215 -1.65 9.70 28.23
C GLU A 215 -1.40 8.19 28.24
N LEU A 216 -0.98 7.63 29.37
CA LEU A 216 -0.60 6.22 29.49
C LEU A 216 -1.67 5.37 30.20
N HIS A 217 -2.09 4.27 29.57
CA HIS A 217 -2.90 3.20 30.17
C HIS A 217 -2.12 1.88 30.14
N THR A 218 -1.79 1.34 31.32
CA THR A 218 -1.21 -0.01 31.47
C THR A 218 -2.27 -0.99 32.01
N GLY A 219 -2.04 -2.29 31.89
CA GLY A 219 -3.02 -3.31 32.28
C GLY A 219 -4.35 -3.19 31.54
N THR A 220 -4.34 -2.59 30.34
CA THR A 220 -5.55 -2.14 29.63
C THR A 220 -5.47 -2.57 28.17
N THR A 221 -6.59 -3.04 27.62
CA THR A 221 -6.73 -3.36 26.20
C THR A 221 -7.77 -2.46 25.55
N VAL A 222 -7.77 -2.41 24.22
CA VAL A 222 -8.85 -1.79 23.46
C VAL A 222 -10.03 -2.76 23.41
N GLU A 223 -11.20 -2.32 23.84
CA GLU A 223 -12.43 -3.12 23.82
C GLU A 223 -13.22 -2.91 22.54
N LYS A 224 -13.28 -1.67 22.04
CA LYS A 224 -14.07 -1.34 20.84
C LYS A 224 -13.54 -0.08 20.14
N ILE A 225 -13.48 -0.10 18.82
CA ILE A 225 -13.20 1.08 17.99
C ILE A 225 -14.29 1.24 16.92
N LYS A 226 -14.87 2.44 16.82
CA LYS A 226 -15.82 2.84 15.76
C LYS A 226 -15.34 4.11 15.06
N GLY A 227 -16.01 4.49 13.97
CA GLY A 227 -15.70 5.73 13.24
C GLY A 227 -14.54 5.57 12.27
N GLY A 228 -13.82 6.63 11.93
CA GLY A 228 -12.76 6.64 10.93
C GLY A 228 -11.71 7.70 11.27
N PRO A 229 -10.75 7.98 10.37
CA PRO A 229 -9.76 9.05 10.58
C PRO A 229 -10.41 10.34 11.08
N GLY A 230 -9.80 10.95 12.09
CA GLY A 230 -10.28 12.14 12.78
C GLY A 230 -11.44 11.92 13.76
N LEU A 231 -12.10 10.76 13.67
CA LEU A 231 -13.40 10.48 14.25
C LEU A 231 -13.44 9.08 14.89
N TYR A 232 -12.32 8.58 15.43
CA TYR A 232 -12.27 7.26 16.03
C TYR A 232 -12.78 7.30 17.47
N ASP A 233 -13.94 6.70 17.71
CA ASP A 233 -14.47 6.48 19.06
C ASP A 233 -13.91 5.18 19.63
N CYS A 234 -13.07 5.30 20.66
CA CYS A 234 -12.36 4.20 21.29
C CYS A 234 -12.89 3.96 22.71
N THR A 235 -13.16 2.70 23.03
CA THR A 235 -13.47 2.24 24.39
C THR A 235 -12.37 1.29 24.86
N LEU A 236 -11.82 1.56 26.04
CA LEU A 236 -10.80 0.74 26.68
C LEU A 236 -11.44 -0.20 27.71
N SER A 237 -10.77 -1.31 28.01
CA SER A 237 -11.24 -2.35 28.95
C SER A 237 -11.41 -1.86 30.40
N ASN A 238 -10.87 -0.70 30.74
CA ASN A 238 -11.06 -0.05 32.03
C ASN A 238 -12.31 0.88 32.06
N GLY A 239 -13.11 0.87 30.99
CA GLY A 239 -14.31 1.68 30.83
C GLY A 239 -14.06 3.09 30.29
N LYS A 240 -12.80 3.51 30.09
CA LYS A 240 -12.50 4.82 29.51
C LYS A 240 -12.94 4.89 28.06
N GLN A 241 -13.66 5.95 27.73
CA GLN A 241 -14.03 6.31 26.37
C GLN A 241 -13.28 7.56 25.94
N MET A 242 -12.86 7.60 24.68
CA MET A 242 -12.11 8.70 24.11
C MET A 242 -12.25 8.78 22.60
N ARG A 243 -12.15 9.99 22.07
CA ARG A 243 -12.06 10.27 20.64
C ARG A 243 -10.59 10.45 20.26
N VAL A 244 -10.16 9.84 19.16
CA VAL A 244 -8.80 9.99 18.62
C VAL A 244 -8.84 10.19 17.10
N GLY A 245 -7.76 10.76 16.56
CA GLY A 245 -7.64 11.06 15.13
C GLY A 245 -7.10 9.91 14.28
N SER A 246 -6.13 9.18 14.79
CA SER A 246 -5.54 8.04 14.08
C SER A 246 -4.93 7.04 15.06
N ILE A 247 -4.60 5.85 14.56
CA ILE A 247 -4.19 4.71 15.39
C ILE A 247 -2.88 4.12 14.87
N VAL A 248 -1.95 3.81 15.76
CA VAL A 248 -0.70 3.09 15.50
C VAL A 248 -0.72 1.78 16.29
N GLN A 249 -0.83 0.66 15.59
CA GLN A 249 -0.74 -0.68 16.14
C GLN A 249 0.73 -1.12 16.22
N ALA A 250 1.24 -1.18 17.46
CA ALA A 250 2.59 -1.57 17.82
C ALA A 250 2.58 -2.83 18.71
N SER A 251 1.68 -3.76 18.43
CA SER A 251 1.36 -4.92 19.28
C SER A 251 2.44 -6.01 19.33
N GLY A 252 3.56 -5.82 18.63
CA GLY A 252 4.74 -6.66 18.73
C GLY A 252 4.61 -8.07 18.14
N TRP A 253 5.28 -9.03 18.78
CA TRP A 253 5.54 -10.37 18.24
C TRP A 253 5.61 -11.42 19.35
N LYS A 254 5.65 -12.70 18.96
CA LYS A 254 5.84 -13.88 19.80
C LYS A 254 6.96 -14.76 19.20
N PRO A 255 7.77 -15.44 20.02
CA PRO A 255 8.75 -16.39 19.48
C PRO A 255 8.06 -17.56 18.78
N TYR A 256 8.72 -18.08 17.75
CA TYR A 256 8.30 -19.32 17.14
C TYR A 256 8.29 -20.46 18.17
N LYS A 257 7.25 -21.29 18.12
CA LYS A 257 7.03 -22.38 19.07
C LYS A 257 8.18 -23.39 19.02
N ALA A 258 8.87 -23.53 20.13
CA ALA A 258 10.05 -24.38 20.24
C ALA A 258 9.70 -25.87 20.12
N GLU A 259 8.47 -26.24 20.47
CA GLU A 259 7.91 -27.59 20.35
C GLU A 259 7.94 -28.09 18.90
N ASN A 260 7.85 -27.18 17.91
CA ASN A 260 7.94 -27.50 16.49
C ASN A 260 9.38 -27.79 16.02
N LEU A 261 10.36 -27.71 16.91
CA LEU A 261 11.79 -27.90 16.66
C LEU A 261 12.33 -29.20 17.27
N ALA A 262 11.47 -30.17 17.57
CA ALA A 262 11.89 -31.47 18.09
C ALA A 262 12.93 -32.19 17.19
N HIS A 263 12.84 -31.98 15.86
CA HIS A 263 13.82 -32.49 14.89
C HIS A 263 15.24 -31.89 15.06
N LEU A 264 15.37 -30.74 15.73
CA LEU A 264 16.64 -30.11 16.12
C LEU A 264 17.01 -30.42 17.58
N GLY A 265 16.45 -31.48 18.16
CA GLY A 265 16.77 -31.92 19.51
C GLY A 265 16.07 -31.16 20.64
N TYR A 266 15.20 -30.18 20.35
CA TYR A 266 14.43 -29.51 21.40
C TYR A 266 13.51 -30.51 22.11
N GLY A 267 13.51 -30.49 23.44
CA GLY A 267 12.80 -31.47 24.27
C GLY A 267 13.47 -32.84 24.41
N GLN A 268 14.48 -33.16 23.58
CA GLN A 268 15.26 -34.40 23.70
C GLN A 268 16.40 -34.28 24.72
N SER A 269 16.92 -33.07 24.91
CA SER A 269 17.89 -32.73 25.96
C SER A 269 17.52 -31.40 26.60
N PRO A 270 17.65 -31.25 27.94
CA PRO A 270 17.43 -29.98 28.63
C PRO A 270 18.47 -28.90 28.26
N ASP A 271 19.61 -29.29 27.67
CA ASP A 271 20.67 -28.36 27.25
C ASP A 271 20.51 -27.88 25.79
N VAL A 272 19.41 -28.25 25.12
CA VAL A 272 18.97 -27.65 23.86
C VAL A 272 17.92 -26.60 24.19
N VAL A 273 18.30 -25.33 24.11
CA VAL A 273 17.48 -24.18 24.46
C VAL A 273 17.25 -23.28 23.25
N THR A 274 16.25 -22.42 23.32
CA THR A 274 16.04 -21.35 22.34
C THR A 274 16.90 -20.14 22.67
N ASN A 275 17.13 -19.29 21.67
CA ASN A 275 17.73 -17.96 21.87
C ASN A 275 16.95 -17.11 22.87
N VAL A 276 15.63 -17.30 23.02
CA VAL A 276 14.81 -16.57 24.00
C VAL A 276 15.07 -17.06 25.43
N GLU A 277 15.14 -18.37 25.63
CA GLU A 277 15.50 -18.96 26.94
C GLU A 277 16.93 -18.59 27.33
N PHE A 278 17.86 -18.64 26.37
CA PHE A 278 19.25 -18.23 26.56
C PHE A 278 19.35 -16.75 26.98
N GLU A 279 18.59 -15.86 26.35
CA GLU A 279 18.56 -14.44 26.72
C GLU A 279 18.08 -14.24 28.17
N LYS A 280 17.07 -15.00 28.61
CA LYS A 280 16.58 -14.96 30.00
C LYS A 280 17.66 -15.41 30.98
N MET A 281 18.41 -16.47 30.67
CA MET A 281 19.54 -16.91 31.48
C MET A 281 20.61 -15.82 31.58
N ALA A 282 20.97 -15.23 30.43
CA ALA A 282 21.95 -14.16 30.38
C ALA A 282 21.51 -12.94 31.20
N LYS A 283 20.23 -12.55 31.14
CA LYS A 283 19.67 -11.45 31.93
C LYS A 283 19.64 -11.75 33.43
N ALA A 284 19.38 -13.00 33.82
CA ALA A 284 19.45 -13.44 35.22
C ALA A 284 20.88 -13.43 35.80
N GLY A 285 21.90 -13.21 34.95
CA GLY A 285 23.29 -13.01 35.36
C GLY A 285 24.15 -14.27 35.25
N ALA A 286 23.59 -15.42 34.89
CA ALA A 286 24.35 -16.67 34.77
C ALA A 286 23.84 -17.54 33.62
N ILE A 287 24.73 -17.81 32.65
CA ILE A 287 24.48 -18.79 31.57
C ILE A 287 24.94 -20.15 32.08
N LYS A 288 23.97 -21.02 32.41
CA LYS A 288 24.20 -22.35 33.00
C LYS A 288 23.45 -23.41 32.22
N ARG A 289 24.05 -24.59 32.09
CA ARG A 289 23.38 -25.79 31.56
C ARG A 289 22.17 -26.16 32.41
N PRO A 290 20.97 -26.25 31.84
CA PRO A 290 19.79 -26.71 32.58
C PRO A 290 19.92 -28.13 33.14
N SER A 291 20.73 -29.01 32.54
CA SER A 291 20.91 -30.39 33.03
C SER A 291 21.62 -30.49 34.37
N ASP A 292 22.68 -29.70 34.58
CA ASP A 292 23.60 -29.88 35.72
C ASP A 292 24.06 -28.58 36.40
N GLY A 293 23.59 -27.42 35.94
CA GLY A 293 23.88 -26.11 36.53
C GLY A 293 25.32 -25.61 36.31
N LYS A 294 26.13 -26.28 35.49
CA LYS A 294 27.50 -25.84 35.18
C LYS A 294 27.52 -24.77 34.09
N THR A 295 28.58 -23.95 34.07
CA THR A 295 28.81 -23.03 32.95
C THR A 295 29.22 -23.84 31.72
N PRO A 296 28.61 -23.63 30.54
CA PRO A 296 29.05 -24.30 29.32
C PRO A 296 30.38 -23.72 28.83
N ASP A 297 31.35 -24.57 28.50
CA ASP A 297 32.62 -24.18 27.88
C ASP A 297 32.49 -24.14 26.35
N SER A 298 31.44 -24.73 25.80
CA SER A 298 31.14 -24.73 24.37
C SER A 298 29.64 -24.55 24.10
N VAL A 299 29.27 -23.59 23.26
CA VAL A 299 27.87 -23.28 22.91
C VAL A 299 27.72 -23.23 21.40
N ALA A 300 26.76 -23.97 20.85
CA ALA A 300 26.46 -23.97 19.42
C ALA A 300 25.13 -23.26 19.11
N PHE A 301 25.17 -22.21 18.31
CA PHE A 301 24.04 -21.43 17.83
C PHE A 301 23.60 -21.91 16.46
N ILE A 302 22.39 -22.44 16.37
CA ILE A 302 21.80 -22.98 15.14
C ILE A 302 20.93 -21.90 14.50
N GLN A 303 21.39 -21.31 13.39
CA GLN A 303 20.61 -20.31 12.68
C GLN A 303 19.39 -20.90 12.00
N CYS A 304 18.40 -20.03 11.75
CA CYS A 304 17.20 -20.38 10.99
C CYS A 304 16.40 -21.53 11.61
N ALA A 305 16.44 -21.69 12.94
CA ALA A 305 15.70 -22.75 13.62
C ALA A 305 14.18 -22.50 13.53
N GLY A 306 13.53 -23.17 12.56
CA GLY A 306 12.12 -22.99 12.20
C GLY A 306 11.84 -21.83 11.24
N SER A 307 12.87 -21.10 10.79
CA SER A 307 12.76 -20.02 9.78
C SER A 307 13.40 -20.41 8.47
N ARG A 308 12.93 -19.82 7.35
CA ARG A 308 13.35 -20.20 5.99
C ARG A 308 13.17 -21.69 5.74
N ASP A 309 12.06 -22.22 6.25
CA ASP A 309 11.65 -23.62 6.15
C ASP A 309 10.22 -23.65 5.62
N ALA A 310 10.02 -24.30 4.47
CA ALA A 310 8.74 -24.37 3.78
C ALA A 310 7.67 -25.13 4.58
N GLU A 311 8.08 -26.03 5.47
CA GLU A 311 7.19 -26.80 6.35
C GLU A 311 6.89 -26.06 7.68
N ARG A 312 7.57 -24.93 7.93
CA ARG A 312 7.47 -24.14 9.19
C ARG A 312 7.26 -22.66 8.86
N LEU A 313 8.18 -21.76 9.25
CA LEU A 313 8.13 -20.37 8.81
C LEU A 313 8.90 -20.22 7.48
N PRO A 314 8.22 -20.01 6.34
CA PRO A 314 8.88 -19.93 5.03
C PRO A 314 9.63 -18.61 4.80
N TYR A 315 9.70 -17.74 5.81
CA TYR A 315 10.33 -16.43 5.73
C TYR A 315 11.54 -16.30 6.67
N CYS A 316 12.40 -15.33 6.36
CA CYS A 316 13.53 -14.95 7.19
C CYS A 316 13.08 -14.03 8.34
N SER A 317 13.45 -14.36 9.58
CA SER A 317 13.12 -13.51 10.75
C SER A 317 14.06 -12.33 10.96
N SER A 318 14.96 -12.03 10.02
CA SER A 318 15.82 -10.83 9.92
C SER A 318 16.85 -10.60 11.05
N VAL A 319 16.57 -11.06 12.27
CA VAL A 319 17.28 -10.70 13.50
C VAL A 319 18.10 -11.84 14.09
N CYS A 320 17.76 -13.10 13.78
CA CYS A 320 18.34 -14.29 14.41
C CYS A 320 19.88 -14.32 14.31
N CYS A 321 20.43 -13.89 13.17
CA CYS A 321 21.86 -13.76 12.94
C CYS A 321 22.51 -12.77 13.94
N ALA A 322 22.01 -11.54 14.02
CA ALA A 322 22.53 -10.52 14.91
C ALA A 322 22.34 -10.87 16.40
N VAL A 323 21.21 -11.52 16.74
CA VAL A 323 20.96 -12.00 18.10
C VAL A 323 21.96 -13.09 18.50
N SER A 324 22.28 -14.01 17.60
CA SER A 324 23.23 -15.08 17.88
C SER A 324 24.66 -14.56 18.01
N LEU A 325 25.05 -13.58 17.20
CA LEU A 325 26.31 -12.84 17.34
C LEU A 325 26.42 -12.16 18.72
N LYS A 326 25.35 -11.48 19.14
CA LYS A 326 25.25 -10.87 20.48
C LYS A 326 25.38 -11.91 21.59
N GLN A 327 24.67 -13.03 21.48
CA GLN A 327 24.68 -14.08 22.50
C GLN A 327 26.00 -14.85 22.55
N ALA A 328 26.67 -15.04 21.41
CA ALA A 328 28.03 -15.55 21.35
C ALA A 328 29.00 -14.65 22.12
N LYS A 329 28.89 -13.32 21.98
CA LYS A 329 29.67 -12.38 22.79
C LYS A 329 29.42 -12.54 24.29
N TYR A 330 28.18 -12.81 24.74
CA TYR A 330 27.93 -13.10 26.16
C TYR A 330 28.67 -14.34 26.66
N VAL A 331 28.77 -15.39 25.85
CA VAL A 331 29.53 -16.60 26.19
C VAL A 331 31.00 -16.23 26.41
N ARG A 332 31.58 -15.46 25.49
CA ARG A 332 32.98 -15.02 25.52
C ARG A 332 33.29 -14.05 26.67
N GLU A 333 32.36 -13.16 27.01
CA GLU A 333 32.46 -12.25 28.16
C GLU A 333 32.34 -13.01 29.50
N THR A 334 31.60 -14.13 29.53
CA THR A 334 31.45 -14.95 30.74
C THR A 334 32.66 -15.85 30.96
N ASN A 335 33.20 -16.43 29.89
CA ASN A 335 34.42 -17.24 29.90
C ASN A 335 35.27 -16.95 28.64
N PRO A 336 36.40 -16.22 28.78
CA PRO A 336 37.32 -15.93 27.67
C PRO A 336 37.99 -17.14 27.02
N ASP A 337 37.83 -18.35 27.55
CA ASP A 337 38.32 -19.60 26.94
C ASP A 337 37.20 -20.40 26.23
N ALA A 338 35.92 -20.07 26.49
CA ALA A 338 34.78 -20.80 25.94
C ALA A 338 34.62 -20.64 24.41
N LYS A 339 34.06 -21.64 23.73
CA LYS A 339 33.83 -21.60 22.29
C LYS A 339 32.37 -21.33 21.96
N ALA A 340 32.12 -20.38 21.06
CA ALA A 340 30.80 -20.13 20.50
C ALA A 340 30.81 -20.50 19.01
N TYR A 341 30.09 -21.55 18.64
CA TYR A 341 29.95 -21.98 17.26
C TYR A 341 28.66 -21.42 16.68
N ILE A 342 28.70 -20.71 15.56
CA ILE A 342 27.51 -20.21 14.86
C ILE A 342 27.42 -20.93 13.51
N ILE A 343 26.41 -21.79 13.39
CA ILE A 343 26.15 -22.58 12.17
C ILE A 343 25.01 -21.93 11.39
N TYR A 344 25.26 -21.55 10.14
CA TYR A 344 24.32 -20.76 9.34
C TYR A 344 24.21 -21.18 7.88
N LYS A 345 23.06 -20.91 7.25
CA LYS A 345 22.90 -20.98 5.78
C LYS A 345 23.51 -19.74 5.11
N ASP A 346 23.06 -18.56 5.58
CA ASP A 346 23.60 -17.26 5.20
C ASP A 346 23.65 -16.34 6.42
N MET A 347 24.74 -15.58 6.59
CA MET A 347 24.82 -14.52 7.59
C MET A 347 24.10 -13.28 7.06
N ARG A 348 23.06 -12.83 7.77
CA ARG A 348 22.23 -11.68 7.34
C ARG A 348 22.35 -10.53 8.33
N THR A 349 23.32 -9.67 8.08
CA THR A 349 23.60 -8.43 8.84
C THR A 349 23.55 -7.22 7.91
N PRO A 350 22.38 -6.86 7.37
CA PRO A 350 22.27 -5.85 6.33
C PRO A 350 22.69 -4.46 6.82
N ALA A 351 23.12 -3.62 5.88
CA ALA A 351 23.51 -2.23 6.11
C ALA A 351 24.59 -2.11 7.21
N GLN A 352 24.40 -1.24 8.20
CA GLN A 352 25.42 -0.91 9.20
C GLN A 352 25.69 -2.05 10.19
N MET A 353 24.79 -3.03 10.30
CA MET A 353 24.98 -4.21 11.15
C MET A 353 26.14 -5.10 10.69
N GLU A 354 26.63 -4.93 9.47
CA GLU A 354 27.85 -5.57 8.97
C GLU A 354 29.08 -5.23 9.83
N ASN A 355 29.15 -4.03 10.40
CA ASN A 355 30.25 -3.67 11.30
C ASN A 355 30.21 -4.49 12.60
N PHE A 356 29.01 -4.80 13.11
CA PHE A 356 28.86 -5.65 14.28
C PHE A 356 29.29 -7.08 13.98
N TYR A 357 28.94 -7.59 12.80
CA TYR A 357 29.40 -8.90 12.34
C TYR A 357 30.94 -8.97 12.28
N LYS A 358 31.59 -8.00 11.64
CA LYS A 358 33.06 -7.91 11.57
C LYS A 358 33.70 -7.83 12.95
N ALA A 359 33.11 -7.08 13.87
CA ALA A 359 33.60 -6.99 15.24
C ALA A 359 33.55 -8.35 15.96
N MET A 360 32.51 -9.16 15.74
CA MET A 360 32.43 -10.50 16.32
C MET A 360 33.43 -11.47 15.70
N GLN A 361 33.73 -11.33 14.40
CA GLN A 361 34.75 -12.15 13.73
C GLN A 361 36.17 -11.93 14.27
N ALA A 362 36.42 -10.79 14.92
CA ALA A 362 37.71 -10.50 15.53
C ALA A 362 37.98 -11.32 16.80
N ASP A 363 36.96 -11.95 17.40
CA ASP A 363 37.12 -12.83 18.56
C ASP A 363 37.40 -14.28 18.11
N PRO A 364 38.60 -14.84 18.38
CA PRO A 364 38.96 -16.19 17.95
C PRO A 364 38.16 -17.32 18.65
N GLY A 365 37.39 -17.01 19.70
CA GLY A 365 36.47 -17.96 20.31
C GLY A 365 35.08 -17.97 19.68
N ILE A 366 34.77 -17.04 18.77
CA ILE A 366 33.52 -17.05 17.97
C ILE A 366 33.84 -17.67 16.61
N MET A 367 33.43 -18.93 16.45
CA MET A 367 33.62 -19.69 15.22
C MET A 367 32.35 -19.65 14.39
N LEU A 368 32.49 -19.31 13.11
CA LEU A 368 31.38 -19.19 12.18
C LEU A 368 31.57 -20.20 11.06
N THR A 369 30.57 -21.03 10.79
CA THR A 369 30.61 -21.97 9.68
C THR A 369 29.29 -22.00 8.92
N LYS A 370 29.40 -22.02 7.59
CA LYS A 370 28.24 -22.30 6.75
C LYS A 370 27.95 -23.79 6.77
N GLY A 371 26.68 -24.15 6.89
CA GLY A 371 26.24 -25.54 6.84
C GLY A 371 24.77 -25.72 7.22
N GLU A 372 24.24 -26.90 6.93
CA GLU A 372 22.89 -27.33 7.29
C GLU A 372 22.94 -28.43 8.35
N ILE A 373 22.05 -28.34 9.34
CA ILE A 373 22.00 -29.33 10.43
C ILE A 373 21.34 -30.61 9.91
N ARG A 374 22.04 -31.73 10.06
CA ARG A 374 21.53 -33.08 9.77
C ARG A 374 20.86 -33.69 11.00
N SER A 375 21.51 -33.59 12.16
CA SER A 375 20.95 -34.06 13.43
C SER A 375 21.62 -33.40 14.63
N ILE A 376 20.89 -33.33 15.74
CA ILE A 376 21.40 -32.96 17.06
C ILE A 376 21.02 -34.08 18.02
N ALA A 377 22.00 -34.75 18.62
CA ALA A 377 21.79 -35.90 19.48
C ALA A 377 22.74 -35.89 20.69
N LEU A 378 22.36 -36.58 21.76
CA LEU A 378 23.25 -36.83 22.90
C LEU A 378 24.26 -37.91 22.54
N ASP A 379 25.55 -37.59 22.67
CA ASP A 379 26.63 -38.55 22.56
C ASP A 379 26.80 -39.37 23.86
N ALA A 380 27.59 -40.44 23.78
CA ALA A 380 27.81 -41.36 24.90
C ALA A 380 28.43 -40.68 26.15
N ASP A 381 29.16 -39.57 25.96
CA ASP A 381 29.76 -38.75 27.02
C ASP A 381 28.81 -37.66 27.57
N LYS A 382 27.55 -37.66 27.12
CA LYS A 382 26.51 -36.68 27.43
C LYS A 382 26.74 -35.28 26.82
N SER A 383 27.71 -35.11 25.92
CA SER A 383 27.82 -33.90 25.10
C SER A 383 26.76 -33.90 23.99
N LEU A 384 26.41 -32.73 23.47
CA LEU A 384 25.51 -32.60 22.33
C LEU A 384 26.31 -32.70 21.04
N GLY A 385 26.18 -33.82 20.34
CA GLY A 385 26.73 -34.05 19.01
C GLY A 385 25.87 -33.41 17.93
N ILE A 386 26.48 -32.57 17.11
CA ILE A 386 25.84 -31.78 16.06
C ILE A 386 26.45 -32.19 14.72
N GLU A 387 25.66 -32.83 13.88
CA GLU A 387 26.06 -33.19 12.53
C GLU A 387 25.68 -32.08 11.56
N VAL A 388 26.67 -31.54 10.86
CA VAL A 388 26.52 -30.42 9.93
C VAL A 388 26.96 -30.86 8.54
N GLY A 389 26.05 -30.81 7.59
CA GLY A 389 26.32 -31.06 6.17
C GLY A 389 26.40 -29.77 5.37
N GLU A 390 26.67 -29.91 4.06
CA GLU A 390 26.73 -28.79 3.10
C GLU A 390 27.69 -27.68 3.56
N THR A 391 28.80 -28.11 4.17
CA THR A 391 29.82 -27.20 4.68
C THR A 391 30.67 -26.64 3.55
N ILE A 392 31.30 -25.50 3.80
CA ILE A 392 32.31 -24.92 2.90
C ILE A 392 33.55 -25.80 2.72
N LEU A 393 33.73 -26.81 3.58
CA LEU A 393 34.87 -27.73 3.56
C LEU A 393 34.62 -28.95 2.64
N GLY A 394 33.43 -29.07 2.04
CA GLY A 394 33.10 -30.11 1.06
C GLY A 394 32.74 -31.49 1.65
N GLY A 395 32.67 -31.62 2.97
CA GLY A 395 32.24 -32.83 3.67
C GLY A 395 31.43 -32.53 4.93
N ASP A 396 30.74 -33.54 5.46
CA ASP A 396 30.01 -33.44 6.71
C ASP A 396 30.99 -33.35 7.89
N ILE A 397 30.67 -32.51 8.87
CA ILE A 397 31.46 -32.35 10.10
C ILE A 397 30.59 -32.69 11.31
N LYS A 398 31.22 -33.24 12.34
CA LYS A 398 30.61 -33.42 13.66
C LYS A 398 31.25 -32.45 14.64
N LEU A 399 30.42 -31.67 15.33
CA LEU A 399 30.81 -30.74 16.39
C LEU A 399 30.19 -31.19 17.70
N ASN A 400 30.93 -31.07 18.81
CA ASN A 400 30.39 -31.32 20.14
C ASN A 400 30.26 -29.99 20.89
N ALA A 401 29.15 -29.80 21.58
CA ALA A 401 28.91 -28.64 22.42
C ALA A 401 28.28 -29.03 23.76
N ASP A 402 28.53 -28.22 24.79
CA ASP A 402 27.91 -28.36 26.11
C ASP A 402 26.45 -27.86 26.11
N MET A 403 26.12 -26.95 25.19
CA MET A 403 24.78 -26.37 25.05
C MET A 403 24.51 -26.03 23.59
N VAL A 404 23.26 -26.22 23.16
CA VAL A 404 22.77 -25.81 21.84
C VAL A 404 21.74 -24.71 22.01
N VAL A 405 21.87 -23.65 21.22
CA VAL A 405 20.93 -22.53 21.16
C VAL A 405 20.28 -22.49 19.79
N LEU A 406 18.97 -22.78 19.75
CA LEU A 406 18.15 -22.69 18.55
C LEU A 406 17.73 -21.24 18.32
N ALA A 407 18.22 -20.62 17.23
CA ALA A 407 17.89 -19.24 16.90
C ALA A 407 16.49 -19.17 16.27
N THR A 408 15.47 -19.18 17.12
CA THR A 408 14.05 -19.18 16.73
C THR A 408 13.61 -17.85 16.13
N GLY A 409 12.64 -17.95 15.22
CA GLY A 409 12.10 -16.82 14.48
C GLY A 409 11.10 -15.95 15.24
N MET A 410 10.73 -14.83 14.60
CA MET A 410 9.65 -13.94 15.06
C MET A 410 8.34 -14.24 14.33
N VAL A 411 7.26 -14.33 15.11
CA VAL A 411 5.87 -14.47 14.63
C VAL A 411 5.10 -13.22 15.06
N PRO A 412 4.37 -12.52 14.16
CA PRO A 412 3.66 -11.31 14.53
C PRO A 412 2.54 -11.62 15.52
N SER A 413 2.21 -10.69 16.42
CA SER A 413 1.14 -10.91 17.40
C SER A 413 -0.26 -11.03 16.77
N THR A 414 -0.39 -10.63 15.51
CA THR A 414 -1.58 -10.72 14.67
C THR A 414 -1.79 -12.10 14.02
N LEU A 415 -0.81 -13.01 14.06
CA LEU A 415 -1.03 -14.39 13.62
C LEU A 415 -1.94 -15.13 14.60
N VAL A 416 -3.07 -15.63 14.11
CA VAL A 416 -4.01 -16.51 14.82
C VAL A 416 -3.85 -17.92 14.28
N GLU A 417 -3.62 -18.89 15.15
CA GLU A 417 -3.48 -20.30 14.73
C GLU A 417 -4.84 -20.96 14.47
N GLU A 418 -4.87 -21.99 13.63
CA GLU A 418 -6.06 -22.80 13.35
C GLU A 418 -6.53 -23.49 14.65
N GLY A 419 -7.48 -22.86 15.34
CA GLY A 419 -8.01 -23.30 16.64
C GLY A 419 -8.30 -22.15 17.61
N ASP A 420 -7.53 -21.06 17.52
CA ASP A 420 -7.74 -19.80 18.27
C ASP A 420 -8.60 -18.80 17.47
N ALA A 421 -8.96 -19.17 16.25
CA ALA A 421 -9.89 -18.47 15.38
C ALA A 421 -11.29 -18.39 16.04
N THR A 422 -11.59 -17.28 16.71
CA THR A 422 -12.97 -16.98 17.07
C THR A 422 -13.72 -16.68 15.77
N SER A 423 -14.60 -17.59 15.35
CA SER A 423 -15.52 -17.34 14.25
C SER A 423 -16.28 -16.06 14.54
N GLY A 424 -16.18 -15.08 13.63
CA GLY A 424 -16.77 -13.74 13.78
C GLY A 424 -18.16 -13.81 14.40
N GLY A 425 -18.30 -13.25 15.60
CA GLY A 425 -19.55 -13.19 16.33
C GLY A 425 -20.64 -12.49 15.53
N LEU A 426 -21.89 -12.83 15.85
CA LEU A 426 -23.06 -12.10 15.39
C LEU A 426 -22.90 -10.61 15.68
N THR A 427 -23.49 -9.74 14.85
CA THR A 427 -23.60 -8.32 15.22
C THR A 427 -24.37 -8.16 16.53
N GLU A 428 -24.31 -6.98 17.18
CA GLU A 428 -25.12 -6.65 18.39
C GLU A 428 -26.63 -6.96 18.20
N ASP A 429 -27.09 -7.10 16.95
CA ASP A 429 -28.47 -7.38 16.55
C ASP A 429 -28.74 -8.84 16.12
N GLY A 430 -27.81 -9.77 16.37
CA GLY A 430 -28.01 -11.21 16.12
C GLY A 430 -28.00 -11.62 14.64
N LYS A 431 -27.50 -10.78 13.73
CA LYS A 431 -27.36 -11.11 12.29
C LYS A 431 -26.02 -11.78 12.01
N LYS A 432 -26.01 -12.69 11.02
CA LYS A 432 -24.81 -13.35 10.50
C LYS A 432 -23.81 -12.28 10.06
N ALA A 433 -22.60 -12.28 10.62
CA ALA A 433 -21.51 -11.44 10.14
C ALA A 433 -21.32 -11.64 8.63
N ALA A 434 -21.00 -10.58 7.89
CA ALA A 434 -20.75 -10.66 6.46
C ALA A 434 -19.72 -11.78 6.17
N ALA A 435 -19.85 -12.48 5.05
CA ALA A 435 -18.99 -13.61 4.64
C ALA A 435 -17.48 -13.28 4.50
N SER A 436 -17.06 -12.08 4.89
CA SER A 436 -15.69 -11.57 4.89
C SER A 436 -15.10 -11.38 6.30
N ALA A 437 -15.70 -11.91 7.36
CA ALA A 437 -15.10 -11.91 8.69
C ALA A 437 -13.99 -12.97 8.74
N GLU A 438 -12.78 -12.59 8.31
CA GLU A 438 -11.58 -13.41 8.53
C GLU A 438 -11.40 -13.65 10.03
N ALA A 439 -11.06 -14.88 10.41
CA ALA A 439 -10.53 -15.16 11.72
C ALA A 439 -9.24 -14.35 11.90
N GLY A 440 -9.23 -13.40 12.84
CA GLY A 440 -8.14 -12.46 12.99
C GLY A 440 -7.91 -12.11 14.45
N ALA A 441 -6.76 -11.52 14.75
CA ALA A 441 -6.46 -11.05 16.09
C ALA A 441 -7.52 -10.05 16.56
N MET A 442 -7.78 -9.99 17.87
CA MET A 442 -8.76 -9.07 18.47
C MET A 442 -8.03 -7.95 19.22
N ILE A 443 -7.11 -7.27 18.52
CA ILE A 443 -6.27 -6.22 19.10
C ILE A 443 -6.97 -4.86 18.96
N LEU A 444 -7.53 -4.57 17.78
CA LEU A 444 -8.21 -3.29 17.51
C LEU A 444 -9.70 -3.30 17.86
N ASN A 445 -10.37 -4.46 17.75
CA ASN A 445 -11.81 -4.61 17.98
C ASN A 445 -12.66 -3.59 17.21
N LEU A 446 -12.39 -3.46 15.90
CA LEU A 446 -13.08 -2.57 14.98
C LEU A 446 -14.55 -3.00 14.78
N GLY A 447 -15.47 -2.04 14.87
CA GLY A 447 -16.86 -2.21 14.48
C GLY A 447 -17.10 -2.17 12.96
N TYR A 448 -16.13 -2.64 12.16
CA TYR A 448 -16.13 -2.50 10.71
C TYR A 448 -16.69 -3.75 10.05
N ARG A 449 -17.44 -3.61 8.95
CA ARG A 449 -17.91 -4.75 8.14
C ARG A 449 -16.78 -5.64 7.64
N LYS A 450 -15.60 -5.06 7.38
CA LYS A 450 -14.46 -5.74 6.76
C LYS A 450 -13.58 -6.52 7.76
N GLY A 451 -13.97 -6.60 9.02
CA GLY A 451 -13.24 -7.33 10.06
C GLY A 451 -12.91 -6.45 11.26
N THR A 452 -12.54 -7.10 12.36
CA THR A 452 -12.28 -6.48 13.67
C THR A 452 -10.85 -5.98 13.83
N ASP A 453 -9.95 -6.24 12.88
CA ASP A 453 -8.54 -5.87 12.94
C ASP A 453 -7.99 -5.50 11.55
N LEU A 454 -6.68 -5.27 11.47
CA LEU A 454 -5.96 -5.15 10.22
C LEU A 454 -5.98 -6.48 9.46
N PRO A 455 -6.39 -6.50 8.17
CA PRO A 455 -6.21 -7.67 7.32
C PRO A 455 -4.76 -8.08 7.31
N THR A 456 -4.50 -9.38 7.29
CA THR A 456 -3.14 -9.92 7.31
C THR A 456 -2.85 -10.72 6.04
N LEU A 457 -1.60 -10.70 5.62
CA LEU A 457 -1.06 -11.65 4.65
C LEU A 457 -1.08 -13.08 5.23
N LYS A 458 -0.79 -14.08 4.39
CA LYS A 458 -0.75 -15.51 4.74
C LYS A 458 -0.04 -15.85 6.05
N TYR A 459 0.95 -15.06 6.47
CA TYR A 459 1.78 -15.30 7.66
C TYR A 459 1.44 -14.39 8.84
N GLY A 460 0.26 -13.76 8.84
CA GLY A 460 -0.23 -12.95 9.94
C GLY A 460 0.37 -11.55 10.02
N PHE A 461 1.22 -11.12 9.08
CA PHE A 461 1.69 -9.73 9.02
C PHE A 461 0.60 -8.83 8.41
N PRO A 462 0.33 -7.64 8.96
CA PRO A 462 -0.64 -6.71 8.38
C PRO A 462 -0.34 -6.42 6.91
N ASP A 463 -1.38 -6.55 6.08
CA ASP A 463 -1.27 -6.28 4.65
C ASP A 463 -1.13 -4.78 4.37
N SER A 464 -0.22 -4.46 3.47
CA SER A 464 0.18 -3.10 3.10
C SER A 464 0.65 -3.09 1.65
N HIS A 465 0.43 -1.96 0.96
CA HIS A 465 1.00 -1.76 -0.36
C HIS A 465 2.47 -1.34 -0.25
N TYR A 466 3.36 -2.31 0.04
CA TYR A 466 4.74 -2.07 0.45
C TYR A 466 5.59 -1.22 -0.50
N ILE A 467 5.34 -1.28 -1.81
CA ILE A 467 6.16 -0.59 -2.82
C ILE A 467 5.98 0.93 -2.71
N CYS A 468 4.74 1.39 -2.67
CA CYS A 468 4.41 2.82 -2.73
C CYS A 468 4.00 3.41 -1.37
N PHE A 469 3.44 2.59 -0.48
CA PHE A 469 2.81 3.03 0.77
C PHE A 469 3.13 2.10 1.95
N PRO A 470 4.41 1.92 2.31
CA PRO A 470 4.88 0.85 3.21
C PRO A 470 4.35 0.90 4.66
N TYR A 471 3.79 2.03 5.07
CA TYR A 471 3.18 2.23 6.39
C TYR A 471 1.65 2.10 6.36
N GLU A 472 1.03 2.23 5.18
CA GLU A 472 -0.42 2.23 5.04
C GLU A 472 -0.94 0.80 5.12
N THR A 473 -1.93 0.58 5.98
CA THR A 473 -2.65 -0.70 6.02
C THR A 473 -3.85 -0.63 5.06
N GLN A 474 -4.72 -1.65 5.03
CA GLN A 474 -6.02 -1.53 4.35
C GLN A 474 -7.07 -0.72 5.14
N ARG A 475 -6.78 -0.33 6.39
CA ARG A 475 -7.66 0.49 7.22
C ARG A 475 -7.13 1.92 7.24
N THR A 476 -7.79 2.82 6.53
CA THR A 476 -7.36 4.22 6.42
C THR A 476 -7.20 4.86 7.80
N GLY A 477 -6.04 5.45 8.09
CA GLY A 477 -5.71 6.08 9.38
C GLY A 477 -5.39 5.12 10.53
N ILE A 478 -5.21 3.83 10.24
CA ILE A 478 -4.65 2.84 11.16
C ILE A 478 -3.35 2.33 10.55
N PHE A 479 -2.25 2.48 11.28
CA PHE A 479 -0.89 2.15 10.86
C PHE A 479 -0.36 0.98 11.69
N ALA A 480 0.53 0.18 11.11
CA ALA A 480 1.25 -0.87 11.83
C ALA A 480 2.74 -0.50 11.92
N CYS A 481 3.40 -0.78 13.04
CA CYS A 481 4.84 -0.53 13.18
C CYS A 481 5.58 -1.51 14.09
N GLY A 482 6.87 -1.65 13.83
CA GLY A 482 7.76 -2.57 14.52
C GLY A 482 7.47 -4.02 14.13
N THR A 483 7.68 -4.91 15.10
CA THR A 483 7.72 -6.35 14.87
C THR A 483 6.38 -7.01 14.54
N VAL A 484 5.26 -6.29 14.68
CA VAL A 484 3.96 -6.71 14.15
C VAL A 484 3.92 -6.59 12.62
N ARG A 485 4.65 -5.63 12.03
CA ARG A 485 4.67 -5.36 10.58
C ARG A 485 5.65 -6.24 9.83
N ALA A 486 6.83 -6.45 10.41
CA ALA A 486 7.86 -7.35 9.89
C ALA A 486 8.89 -7.69 10.98
N PRO A 487 9.63 -8.81 10.87
CA PRO A 487 10.74 -9.10 11.77
C PRO A 487 11.85 -8.03 11.66
N MET A 488 12.19 -7.38 12.78
CA MET A 488 13.09 -6.22 12.80
C MET A 488 13.92 -6.16 14.08
N ASN A 489 15.13 -5.59 13.98
CA ASN A 489 15.97 -5.29 15.14
C ASN A 489 15.52 -3.97 15.82
N VAL A 490 16.19 -3.59 16.92
CA VAL A 490 15.84 -2.39 17.70
C VAL A 490 15.98 -1.11 16.89
N ALA A 491 17.09 -0.93 16.16
CA ALA A 491 17.34 0.28 15.38
C ALA A 491 16.30 0.45 14.25
N GLN A 492 15.99 -0.64 13.54
CA GLN A 492 14.92 -0.68 12.54
C GLN A 492 13.56 -0.38 13.16
N THR A 493 13.26 -0.95 14.33
CA THR A 493 12.00 -0.72 15.05
C THR A 493 11.81 0.74 15.42
N ILE A 494 12.88 1.42 15.86
CA ILE A 494 12.83 2.87 16.17
C ILE A 494 12.52 3.66 14.90
N SER A 495 13.27 3.43 13.82
CA SER A 495 13.04 4.10 12.54
C SER A 495 11.64 3.84 11.98
N ASP A 496 11.14 2.62 12.12
CA ASP A 496 9.82 2.22 11.66
C ASP A 496 8.70 2.91 12.46
N ALA A 497 8.84 2.94 13.79
CA ALA A 497 7.89 3.60 14.68
C ALA A 497 7.84 5.12 14.45
N THR A 498 8.99 5.77 14.23
CA THR A 498 9.05 7.19 13.84
C THR A 498 8.28 7.42 12.55
N GLY A 499 8.50 6.59 11.52
CA GLY A 499 7.76 6.68 10.26
C GLY A 499 6.25 6.56 10.47
N ALA A 500 5.80 5.56 11.21
CA ALA A 500 4.37 5.37 11.50
C ALA A 500 3.75 6.55 12.27
N ALA A 501 4.46 7.14 13.23
CA ALA A 501 3.99 8.33 13.95
C ALA A 501 3.81 9.54 13.01
N LEU A 502 4.78 9.80 12.12
CA LEU A 502 4.69 10.87 11.13
C LEU A 502 3.55 10.66 10.13
N LYS A 503 3.30 9.40 9.75
CA LYS A 503 2.19 9.02 8.86
C LYS A 503 0.83 9.19 9.55
N ALA A 504 0.73 8.84 10.83
CA ALA A 504 -0.44 9.09 11.66
C ALA A 504 -0.76 10.60 11.77
N ILE A 505 0.28 11.43 11.96
CA ILE A 505 0.16 12.89 11.96
C ILE A 505 -0.30 13.42 10.59
N GLN A 506 0.33 12.97 9.49
CA GLN A 506 -0.08 13.34 8.14
C GLN A 506 -1.56 13.00 7.89
N CYS A 507 -2.02 11.84 8.37
CA CYS A 507 -3.41 11.41 8.24
C CYS A 507 -4.39 12.38 8.91
N VAL A 508 -4.15 12.76 10.16
CA VAL A 508 -5.05 13.68 10.87
C VAL A 508 -5.03 15.08 10.28
N GLU A 509 -3.88 15.56 9.79
CA GLU A 509 -3.77 16.86 9.12
C GLU A 509 -4.50 16.90 7.78
N LEU A 510 -4.39 15.85 6.97
CA LEU A 510 -5.10 15.76 5.69
C LEU A 510 -6.60 15.58 5.93
N THR A 511 -7.00 14.76 6.90
CA THR A 511 -8.41 14.55 7.26
C THR A 511 -9.04 15.85 7.75
N ALA A 512 -8.35 16.63 8.58
CA ALA A 512 -8.82 17.93 9.06
C ALA A 512 -9.06 18.95 7.93
N LYS A 513 -8.44 18.75 6.77
CA LYS A 513 -8.62 19.59 5.57
C LYS A 513 -9.67 19.02 4.61
N GLY A 514 -10.26 17.86 4.91
CA GLY A 514 -11.19 17.16 4.03
C GLY A 514 -10.49 16.46 2.85
N ASN A 515 -9.18 16.22 2.94
CA ASN A 515 -8.37 15.65 1.88
C ASN A 515 -8.26 14.12 2.01
N ALA A 516 -8.01 13.42 0.91
CA ALA A 516 -7.62 12.02 0.99
C ALA A 516 -6.22 11.90 1.56
N VAL A 517 -6.01 10.83 2.32
CA VAL A 517 -4.72 10.50 2.91
C VAL A 517 -3.87 9.77 1.87
N HIS A 518 -4.27 8.57 1.43
CA HIS A 518 -3.63 7.77 0.38
C HIS A 518 -4.66 6.95 -0.42
N PRO A 519 -4.32 6.45 -1.63
CA PRO A 519 -3.15 6.76 -2.45
C PRO A 519 -3.28 8.11 -3.19
N ARG A 520 -4.50 8.65 -3.29
CA ARG A 520 -4.81 9.96 -3.88
C ARG A 520 -4.64 11.10 -2.87
N SER A 521 -3.44 11.25 -2.29
CA SER A 521 -3.14 12.31 -1.31
C SER A 521 -3.52 13.69 -1.86
N TYR A 522 -4.08 14.56 -1.01
CA TYR A 522 -4.55 15.90 -1.37
C TYR A 522 -5.74 15.98 -2.34
N ASP A 523 -6.30 14.86 -2.80
CA ASP A 523 -7.58 14.90 -3.50
C ASP A 523 -8.63 15.48 -2.54
N ASN A 524 -9.53 16.34 -3.04
CA ASN A 524 -10.60 17.01 -2.30
C ASN A 524 -12.01 16.54 -2.71
N ALA A 525 -12.12 15.72 -3.76
CA ALA A 525 -13.37 15.08 -4.16
C ALA A 525 -13.69 13.82 -3.33
N PHE A 526 -14.89 13.71 -2.79
CA PHE A 526 -15.40 12.53 -2.10
C PHE A 526 -16.69 12.01 -2.79
N PRO A 527 -17.12 10.76 -2.54
CA PRO A 527 -18.30 10.22 -3.22
C PRO A 527 -19.59 10.74 -2.59
N GLU A 528 -20.49 11.24 -3.43
CA GLU A 528 -21.86 11.62 -3.12
C GLU A 528 -22.82 10.50 -3.55
N PHE A 529 -23.91 10.32 -2.79
CA PHE A 529 -24.85 9.22 -2.97
C PHE A 529 -26.27 9.73 -3.16
N PHE A 530 -26.88 9.43 -4.32
CA PHE A 530 -28.30 9.69 -4.55
C PHE A 530 -29.15 8.53 -4.03
N LEU A 531 -29.26 8.44 -2.70
CA LEU A 531 -29.83 7.28 -1.99
C LEU A 531 -31.30 6.98 -2.32
N SER A 532 -32.07 7.95 -2.83
CA SER A 532 -33.46 7.74 -3.25
C SER A 532 -33.61 6.74 -4.40
N ARG A 533 -32.54 6.51 -5.19
CA ARG A 533 -32.48 5.50 -6.26
C ARG A 533 -31.80 4.20 -5.83
N CYS A 534 -31.42 4.07 -4.56
CA CYS A 534 -30.74 2.87 -4.09
C CYS A 534 -31.70 1.66 -4.09
N THR A 535 -31.29 0.58 -4.75
CA THR A 535 -32.01 -0.70 -4.77
C THR A 535 -31.52 -1.68 -3.70
N GLN A 536 -30.63 -1.25 -2.79
CA GLN A 536 -30.10 -2.06 -1.70
C GLN A 536 -29.43 -3.37 -2.17
N CYS A 537 -28.84 -3.39 -3.37
CA CYS A 537 -28.17 -4.56 -3.94
C CYS A 537 -26.83 -4.92 -3.28
N LYS A 538 -26.31 -4.09 -2.37
CA LYS A 538 -25.08 -4.28 -1.56
C LYS A 538 -23.75 -4.41 -2.30
N ARG A 539 -23.73 -4.38 -3.64
CA ARG A 539 -22.47 -4.43 -4.43
C ARG A 539 -21.45 -3.39 -3.97
N CYS A 540 -21.88 -2.15 -3.72
CA CYS A 540 -20.96 -1.09 -3.28
C CYS A 540 -20.38 -1.31 -1.87
N THR A 541 -21.14 -1.88 -0.93
CA THR A 541 -20.67 -2.16 0.45
C THR A 541 -19.78 -3.41 0.48
N GLU A 542 -20.03 -4.38 -0.41
CA GLU A 542 -19.26 -5.62 -0.52
C GLU A 542 -17.95 -5.43 -1.29
N GLU A 543 -17.98 -4.72 -2.41
CA GLU A 543 -16.80 -4.51 -3.26
C GLU A 543 -15.83 -3.45 -2.72
N CYS A 544 -16.25 -2.59 -1.78
CA CYS A 544 -15.35 -1.62 -1.17
C CYS A 544 -14.21 -2.33 -0.42
N PRO A 545 -12.93 -2.19 -0.83
CA PRO A 545 -11.83 -2.91 -0.19
C PRO A 545 -11.47 -2.34 1.20
N PHE A 546 -11.85 -1.09 1.47
CA PHE A 546 -11.41 -0.35 2.67
C PHE A 546 -12.46 -0.25 3.79
N GLY A 547 -13.66 -0.81 3.60
CA GLY A 547 -14.74 -0.70 4.60
C GLY A 547 -15.23 0.74 4.80
N ALA A 548 -15.23 1.55 3.73
CA ALA A 548 -15.70 2.93 3.77
C ALA A 548 -17.24 3.06 3.72
N LEU A 549 -17.96 1.95 3.50
CA LEU A 549 -19.41 1.90 3.42
C LEU A 549 -19.92 0.85 4.41
N ASP A 550 -20.66 1.32 5.41
CA ASP A 550 -21.46 0.46 6.29
C ASP A 550 -22.89 0.32 5.73
N GLU A 551 -23.79 -0.34 6.45
CA GLU A 551 -25.21 -0.50 6.08
C GLU A 551 -26.12 0.02 7.20
N ASP A 552 -27.26 0.59 6.83
CA ASP A 552 -28.37 0.81 7.76
C ASP A 552 -29.20 -0.47 7.97
N ASP A 553 -30.22 -0.40 8.83
CA ASP A 553 -31.06 -1.57 9.15
C ASP A 553 -31.79 -2.15 7.94
N LYS A 554 -31.98 -1.34 6.89
CA LYS A 554 -32.62 -1.70 5.61
C LYS A 554 -31.60 -2.17 4.57
N GLY A 555 -30.30 -2.15 4.87
CA GLY A 555 -29.24 -2.48 3.92
C GLY A 555 -28.86 -1.33 2.98
N THR A 556 -29.33 -0.11 3.25
CA THR A 556 -28.92 1.10 2.51
C THR A 556 -27.48 1.44 2.89
N PRO A 557 -26.60 1.78 1.92
CA PRO A 557 -25.22 2.13 2.23
C PRO A 557 -25.15 3.38 3.10
N LYS A 558 -24.34 3.31 4.17
CA LYS A 558 -23.96 4.42 5.06
C LYS A 558 -22.49 4.81 4.79
N PRO A 559 -22.22 5.90 4.06
CA PRO A 559 -20.86 6.34 3.76
C PRO A 559 -20.11 6.85 4.98
N ASN A 560 -18.82 6.49 5.06
CA ASN A 560 -17.85 7.06 6.00
C ASN A 560 -16.77 7.79 5.18
N PRO A 561 -16.90 9.10 4.91
CA PRO A 561 -16.03 9.83 4.00
C PRO A 561 -14.55 9.81 4.41
N THR A 562 -14.25 9.86 5.71
CA THR A 562 -12.86 9.83 6.20
C THR A 562 -12.17 8.48 6.00
N ARG A 563 -12.92 7.37 5.87
CA ARG A 563 -12.35 6.06 5.51
C ARG A 563 -12.07 5.92 4.00
N CYS A 564 -12.73 6.73 3.17
CA CYS A 564 -12.73 6.59 1.72
C CYS A 564 -11.40 6.97 1.08
N ARG A 565 -10.84 6.08 0.25
CA ARG A 565 -9.63 6.32 -0.55
C ARG A 565 -9.89 6.85 -1.95
N ARG A 566 -11.16 7.19 -2.25
CA ARG A 566 -11.57 7.88 -3.48
C ARG A 566 -11.24 7.13 -4.77
N CYS A 567 -11.27 5.80 -4.69
CA CYS A 567 -10.96 4.89 -5.79
C CYS A 567 -12.07 4.79 -6.85
N GLY A 568 -13.32 5.11 -6.49
CA GLY A 568 -14.47 4.95 -7.38
C GLY A 568 -14.96 3.51 -7.57
N VAL A 569 -14.47 2.52 -6.82
CA VAL A 569 -14.94 1.11 -6.95
C VAL A 569 -16.45 1.00 -6.71
N CYS A 570 -16.99 1.67 -5.68
CA CYS A 570 -18.43 1.70 -5.43
C CYS A 570 -19.25 2.32 -6.57
N MET A 571 -18.67 3.27 -7.31
CA MET A 571 -19.28 3.87 -8.50
C MET A 571 -19.29 2.88 -9.68
N GLY A 572 -18.19 2.16 -9.89
CA GLY A 572 -18.12 1.10 -10.90
C GLY A 572 -19.05 -0.07 -10.61
N ALA A 573 -19.26 -0.40 -9.32
CA ALA A 573 -20.09 -1.50 -8.87
C ALA A 573 -21.60 -1.21 -8.92
N CYS A 574 -22.01 0.06 -8.88
CA CYS A 574 -23.41 0.44 -8.74
C CYS A 574 -24.15 0.40 -10.10
N PRO A 575 -25.12 -0.52 -10.29
CA PRO A 575 -25.88 -0.57 -11.54
C PRO A 575 -26.81 0.64 -11.71
N GLU A 576 -27.33 1.17 -10.61
CA GLU A 576 -28.19 2.36 -10.60
C GLU A 576 -27.42 3.68 -10.76
N ARG A 577 -26.08 3.62 -10.72
CA ARG A 577 -25.18 4.78 -10.87
C ARG A 577 -25.50 5.92 -9.88
N ILE A 578 -25.83 5.56 -8.63
CA ILE A 578 -26.17 6.54 -7.58
C ILE A 578 -24.94 7.19 -6.93
N VAL A 579 -23.74 6.68 -7.23
CA VAL A 579 -22.49 7.16 -6.62
C VAL A 579 -21.75 8.02 -7.64
N SER A 580 -21.33 9.21 -7.24
CA SER A 580 -20.60 10.14 -8.10
C SER A 580 -19.58 10.94 -7.31
N PHE A 581 -18.53 11.41 -7.97
CA PHE A 581 -17.69 12.49 -7.47
C PHE A 581 -17.93 13.71 -8.35
N LYS A 582 -17.84 14.91 -7.76
CA LYS A 582 -17.99 16.18 -8.48
C LYS A 582 -17.11 16.30 -9.74
N ASN A 583 -15.90 15.75 -9.68
CA ASN A 583 -14.96 15.76 -10.80
C ASN A 583 -14.68 14.39 -11.42
N TYR A 584 -15.46 13.36 -11.07
CA TYR A 584 -15.30 12.01 -11.61
C TYR A 584 -16.59 11.20 -11.42
N ASN A 585 -17.35 11.01 -12.49
CA ASN A 585 -18.59 10.24 -12.42
C ASN A 585 -18.85 9.45 -13.73
N VAL A 586 -19.86 8.57 -13.68
CA VAL A 586 -20.18 7.68 -14.81
C VAL A 586 -20.57 8.44 -16.08
N PRO A 587 -21.49 9.42 -16.05
CA PRO A 587 -21.79 10.25 -17.22
C PRO A 587 -20.58 10.98 -17.80
N MET A 588 -19.74 11.58 -16.97
CA MET A 588 -18.53 12.31 -17.42
C MET A 588 -17.65 11.45 -18.32
N ILE A 589 -17.30 10.25 -17.86
CA ILE A 589 -16.43 9.34 -18.62
C ILE A 589 -17.14 8.80 -19.87
N GLY A 590 -18.44 8.51 -19.79
CA GLY A 590 -19.23 8.11 -20.96
C GLY A 590 -19.27 9.21 -22.04
N ASN A 591 -19.41 10.47 -21.65
CA ASN A 591 -19.40 11.62 -22.56
C ASN A 591 -18.01 11.85 -23.18
N MET A 592 -16.92 11.64 -22.42
CA MET A 592 -15.57 11.64 -22.98
C MET A 592 -15.43 10.60 -24.09
N ILE A 593 -15.84 9.36 -23.84
CA ILE A 593 -15.79 8.29 -24.85
C ILE A 593 -16.60 8.65 -26.10
N LYS A 594 -17.80 9.21 -25.92
CA LYS A 594 -18.68 9.62 -27.04
C LYS A 594 -18.18 10.81 -27.83
N SER A 595 -17.29 11.63 -27.24
CA SER A 595 -16.68 12.80 -27.90
C SER A 595 -15.55 12.43 -28.88
N VAL A 596 -15.10 11.18 -28.85
CA VAL A 596 -14.07 10.67 -29.75
C VAL A 596 -14.64 10.49 -31.15
N GLU A 597 -13.93 10.99 -32.15
CA GLU A 597 -14.26 10.80 -33.55
C GLU A 597 -14.05 9.34 -33.97
N VAL A 598 -15.12 8.74 -34.50
CA VAL A 598 -15.14 7.39 -35.04
C VAL A 598 -15.24 7.53 -36.56
N PRO A 599 -14.21 7.12 -37.32
CA PRO A 599 -14.24 7.15 -38.78
C PRO A 599 -15.39 6.30 -39.34
N ASP A 600 -15.80 6.58 -40.57
CA ASP A 600 -16.82 5.77 -41.23
C ASP A 600 -16.28 4.38 -41.56
N GLU A 601 -17.17 3.41 -41.79
CA GLU A 601 -16.77 2.04 -42.14
C GLU A 601 -15.89 1.97 -43.41
N SER A 602 -16.07 2.92 -44.33
CA SER A 602 -15.29 3.02 -45.58
C SER A 602 -13.85 3.48 -45.39
N ASP A 603 -13.50 4.05 -44.23
CA ASP A 603 -12.19 4.63 -44.00
C ASP A 603 -11.15 3.59 -43.59
N GLU A 604 -11.55 2.33 -43.34
CA GLU A 604 -10.68 1.21 -42.91
C GLU A 604 -9.77 1.53 -41.70
N LYS A 605 -10.12 2.55 -40.90
CA LYS A 605 -9.36 2.98 -39.71
C LYS A 605 -10.05 2.52 -38.43
N PRO A 606 -9.47 1.61 -37.64
CA PRO A 606 -10.08 1.17 -36.39
C PRO A 606 -10.01 2.26 -35.32
N ARG A 607 -10.94 2.18 -34.37
CA ARG A 607 -11.01 3.10 -33.24
C ARG A 607 -11.09 2.37 -31.91
N ILE A 608 -10.07 2.56 -31.07
CA ILE A 608 -9.92 1.81 -29.83
C ILE A 608 -9.92 2.76 -28.63
N ILE A 609 -10.60 2.36 -27.54
CA ILE A 609 -10.57 3.06 -26.26
C ILE A 609 -9.68 2.32 -25.28
N GLY A 610 -8.67 3.01 -24.75
CA GLY A 610 -7.81 2.53 -23.69
C GLY A 610 -8.29 3.01 -22.32
N LEU A 611 -8.91 2.15 -21.51
CA LEU A 611 -9.29 2.50 -20.13
C LEU A 611 -8.11 2.25 -19.18
N ILE A 612 -7.41 3.31 -18.76
CA ILE A 612 -6.11 3.19 -18.09
C ILE A 612 -6.16 3.56 -16.61
N CYS A 613 -5.68 2.67 -15.74
CA CYS A 613 -5.48 2.97 -14.32
C CYS A 613 -4.39 4.03 -14.13
N GLU A 614 -4.69 5.11 -13.40
CA GLU A 614 -3.74 6.20 -13.16
C GLU A 614 -2.50 5.82 -12.32
N ASN A 615 -2.55 4.67 -11.63
CA ASN A 615 -1.57 4.30 -10.59
C ASN A 615 -0.31 3.66 -11.18
N ASP A 616 -0.40 2.45 -11.72
CA ASP A 616 0.77 1.78 -12.35
C ASP A 616 0.76 1.96 -13.87
N ALA A 617 -0.39 1.75 -14.51
CA ALA A 617 -0.47 1.70 -15.96
C ALA A 617 -0.17 3.05 -16.63
N LEU A 618 -0.75 4.16 -16.14
CA LEU A 618 -0.46 5.50 -16.68
C LEU A 618 1.01 5.91 -16.52
N PRO A 619 1.67 5.77 -15.36
CA PRO A 619 3.11 6.06 -15.29
C PRO A 619 3.96 5.10 -16.13
N ALA A 620 3.60 3.83 -16.26
CA ALA A 620 4.28 2.93 -17.19
C ALA A 620 4.17 3.42 -18.65
N LEU A 621 2.98 3.87 -19.05
CA LEU A 621 2.74 4.47 -20.36
C LEU A 621 3.58 5.75 -20.53
N ASP A 622 3.50 6.69 -19.59
CA ASP A 622 4.28 7.94 -19.66
C ASP A 622 5.79 7.68 -19.71
N MET A 623 6.31 6.66 -19.01
CA MET A 623 7.71 6.23 -19.10
C MET A 623 8.05 5.68 -20.49
N ALA A 624 7.18 4.85 -21.08
CA ALA A 624 7.35 4.32 -22.43
C ALA A 624 7.37 5.45 -23.48
N CYS A 625 6.46 6.42 -23.33
CA CYS A 625 6.36 7.63 -24.14
C CYS A 625 7.59 8.52 -24.03
N LYS A 626 8.16 8.69 -22.83
CA LYS A 626 9.41 9.43 -22.60
C LYS A 626 10.62 8.79 -23.29
N LEU A 627 10.57 7.48 -23.54
CA LEU A 627 11.55 6.77 -24.36
C LEU A 627 11.25 6.84 -25.87
N LYS A 628 10.23 7.61 -26.28
CA LYS A 628 9.77 7.78 -27.67
C LYS A 628 9.41 6.45 -28.37
N SER A 629 8.92 5.48 -27.59
CA SER A 629 8.43 4.20 -28.11
C SER A 629 7.19 4.44 -28.97
N GLN A 630 7.15 3.88 -30.18
CA GLN A 630 6.01 4.09 -31.09
C GLN A 630 4.76 3.36 -30.58
N ILE A 631 3.63 4.07 -30.59
CA ILE A 631 2.32 3.56 -30.21
C ILE A 631 1.35 3.88 -31.34
N SER A 632 0.48 2.94 -31.68
CA SER A 632 -0.52 3.10 -32.73
C SER A 632 -1.44 4.32 -32.47
N PRO A 633 -1.74 5.15 -33.49
CA PRO A 633 -2.66 6.29 -33.36
C PRO A 633 -4.14 5.88 -33.22
N TRP A 634 -4.46 4.58 -33.31
CA TRP A 634 -5.82 4.05 -33.23
C TRP A 634 -6.41 4.07 -31.83
N ILE A 635 -5.58 4.05 -30.79
CA ILE A 635 -5.99 3.97 -29.39
C ILE A 635 -6.01 5.33 -28.69
N ARG A 636 -7.06 5.58 -27.88
CA ARG A 636 -7.27 6.81 -27.13
C ARG A 636 -7.39 6.51 -25.65
N PHE A 637 -6.49 7.04 -24.84
CA PHE A 637 -6.44 6.72 -23.42
C PHE A 637 -7.40 7.59 -22.59
N VAL A 638 -8.25 6.93 -21.80
CA VAL A 638 -9.14 7.54 -20.81
C VAL A 638 -8.62 7.19 -19.43
N ASN A 639 -8.12 8.20 -18.71
CA ASN A 639 -7.57 8.03 -17.37
C ASN A 639 -8.67 7.74 -16.35
N LEU A 640 -8.53 6.62 -15.64
CA LEU A 640 -9.41 6.21 -14.54
C LEU A 640 -8.66 6.27 -13.21
N ARG A 641 -9.39 6.62 -12.14
CA ARG A 641 -8.84 6.57 -10.78
C ARG A 641 -8.34 5.17 -10.42
N CYS A 642 -9.08 4.16 -10.86
CA CYS A 642 -8.79 2.75 -10.64
C CYS A 642 -9.49 1.95 -11.73
N LEU A 643 -8.94 0.81 -12.15
CA LEU A 643 -9.70 -0.05 -13.05
C LEU A 643 -10.96 -0.63 -12.36
N GLY A 644 -10.95 -0.74 -11.05
CA GLY A 644 -12.11 -1.11 -10.26
C GLY A 644 -13.29 -0.12 -10.36
N SER A 645 -13.09 1.11 -10.83
CA SER A 645 -14.19 2.06 -11.06
C SER A 645 -14.86 1.93 -12.42
N VAL A 646 -14.39 1.01 -13.29
CA VAL A 646 -15.03 0.71 -14.58
C VAL A 646 -16.48 0.34 -14.37
N ASN A 647 -17.39 1.17 -14.87
CA ASN A 647 -18.80 0.85 -14.94
C ASN A 647 -19.09 0.19 -16.29
N THR A 648 -19.90 -0.87 -16.30
CA THR A 648 -20.18 -1.65 -17.52
C THR A 648 -20.87 -0.82 -18.60
N VAL A 649 -21.52 0.30 -18.24
CA VAL A 649 -22.11 1.21 -19.22
C VAL A 649 -21.07 1.87 -20.13
N TRP A 650 -19.82 2.02 -19.70
CA TRP A 650 -18.77 2.60 -20.55
C TRP A 650 -18.39 1.68 -21.70
N VAL A 651 -18.45 0.36 -21.47
CA VAL A 651 -18.28 -0.63 -22.54
C VAL A 651 -19.43 -0.51 -23.53
N ALA A 652 -20.66 -0.46 -23.04
CA ALA A 652 -21.84 -0.31 -23.90
C ALA A 652 -21.82 1.01 -24.68
N ASP A 653 -21.45 2.13 -24.04
CA ASP A 653 -21.34 3.45 -24.65
C ASP A 653 -20.25 3.48 -25.74
N ALA A 654 -19.10 2.83 -25.52
CA ALA A 654 -18.04 2.71 -26.51
C ALA A 654 -18.50 1.87 -27.71
N MET A 655 -19.03 0.67 -27.47
CA MET A 655 -19.48 -0.22 -28.55
C MET A 655 -20.61 0.40 -29.36
N SER A 656 -21.58 1.06 -28.71
CA SER A 656 -22.70 1.72 -29.40
C SER A 656 -22.28 2.95 -30.20
N LYS A 657 -21.12 3.55 -29.91
CA LYS A 657 -20.57 4.69 -30.68
C LYS A 657 -19.83 4.24 -31.94
N GLY A 658 -19.60 2.93 -32.10
CA GLY A 658 -18.83 2.34 -33.19
C GLY A 658 -17.34 2.13 -32.88
N MET A 659 -16.93 2.10 -31.62
CA MET A 659 -15.55 1.77 -31.25
C MET A 659 -15.24 0.31 -31.58
N ASP A 660 -14.15 0.05 -32.31
CA ASP A 660 -13.79 -1.29 -32.78
C ASP A 660 -13.19 -2.18 -31.69
N GLY A 661 -12.61 -1.58 -30.63
CA GLY A 661 -12.05 -2.32 -29.50
C GLY A 661 -11.90 -1.51 -28.21
N ILE A 662 -11.73 -2.22 -27.09
CA ILE A 662 -11.50 -1.67 -25.76
C ILE A 662 -10.35 -2.41 -25.09
N LEU A 663 -9.29 -1.69 -24.72
CA LEU A 663 -8.16 -2.23 -23.97
C LEU A 663 -8.15 -1.65 -22.55
N LEU A 664 -8.26 -2.52 -21.55
CA LEU A 664 -8.28 -2.14 -20.13
C LEU A 664 -6.91 -2.38 -19.50
N PHE A 665 -6.32 -1.36 -18.88
CA PHE A 665 -5.00 -1.44 -18.26
C PHE A 665 -5.11 -1.37 -16.74
N GLY A 666 -4.92 -2.51 -16.08
CA GLY A 666 -5.00 -2.64 -14.62
C GLY A 666 -3.65 -2.90 -13.98
N CYS A 667 -3.48 -2.51 -12.72
CA CYS A 667 -2.36 -2.96 -11.91
C CYS A 667 -2.40 -4.49 -11.73
N LYS A 668 -1.25 -5.12 -11.50
CA LYS A 668 -1.18 -6.56 -11.18
C LYS A 668 -2.06 -6.93 -9.98
N TYR A 669 -2.82 -8.02 -10.07
CA TYR A 669 -3.66 -8.54 -8.97
C TYR A 669 -3.29 -9.99 -8.58
N GLY A 670 -3.99 -10.58 -7.61
CA GLY A 670 -3.70 -11.92 -7.09
C GLY A 670 -2.80 -11.90 -5.86
N ASP A 671 -2.08 -13.00 -5.61
CA ASP A 671 -1.28 -13.18 -4.39
C ASP A 671 -0.10 -12.18 -4.29
N ASP A 672 0.48 -11.81 -5.43
CA ASP A 672 1.58 -10.82 -5.55
C ASP A 672 1.07 -9.50 -6.16
N TYR A 673 -0.06 -9.00 -5.67
CA TYR A 673 -0.70 -7.80 -6.23
C TYR A 673 0.18 -6.54 -6.11
N GLN A 674 0.06 -5.66 -7.11
CA GLN A 674 0.55 -4.26 -7.09
C GLN A 674 -0.62 -3.27 -7.19
N CYS A 675 -1.85 -3.76 -7.12
CA CYS A 675 -3.03 -2.92 -7.11
C CYS A 675 -3.02 -1.97 -5.91
N HIS A 676 -2.90 -0.68 -6.19
CA HIS A 676 -2.95 0.40 -5.20
C HIS A 676 -4.28 0.46 -4.43
N PHE A 677 -5.32 -0.16 -4.99
CA PHE A 677 -6.62 -0.30 -4.37
C PHE A 677 -6.98 -1.74 -3.99
N ILE A 678 -5.96 -2.59 -3.80
CA ILE A 678 -6.01 -3.99 -3.36
C ILE A 678 -6.69 -4.92 -4.39
N LYS A 679 -7.98 -4.70 -4.66
CA LYS A 679 -8.82 -5.57 -5.50
C LYS A 679 -9.37 -4.89 -6.75
N GLY A 680 -8.91 -3.68 -7.06
CA GLY A 680 -9.47 -2.88 -8.15
C GLY A 680 -9.46 -3.61 -9.51
N SER A 681 -8.28 -4.08 -9.92
CA SER A 681 -8.12 -4.82 -11.18
C SER A 681 -8.84 -6.16 -11.14
N GLU A 682 -8.72 -6.93 -10.05
CA GLU A 682 -9.42 -8.21 -9.85
C GLU A 682 -10.94 -8.07 -10.01
N LEU A 683 -11.54 -7.05 -9.38
CA LEU A 683 -12.97 -6.76 -9.48
C LEU A 683 -13.38 -6.35 -10.90
N CYS A 684 -12.51 -5.65 -11.63
CA CYS A 684 -12.76 -5.33 -13.03
C CYS A 684 -12.73 -6.60 -13.89
N ASN A 685 -11.70 -7.44 -13.74
CA ASN A 685 -11.56 -8.70 -14.48
C ASN A 685 -12.82 -9.57 -14.35
N ARG A 686 -13.29 -9.80 -13.12
CA ARG A 686 -14.52 -10.56 -12.84
C ARG A 686 -15.76 -9.95 -13.52
N ARG A 687 -15.84 -8.62 -13.64
CA ARG A 687 -16.94 -7.96 -14.35
C ARG A 687 -16.80 -8.10 -15.87
N MET A 688 -15.59 -8.04 -16.40
CA MET A 688 -15.33 -8.19 -17.84
C MET A 688 -15.61 -9.62 -18.33
N GLU A 689 -15.34 -10.65 -17.51
CA GLU A 689 -15.75 -12.04 -17.81
C GLU A 689 -17.27 -12.13 -18.08
N ASN A 690 -18.08 -11.52 -17.20
CA ASN A 690 -19.54 -11.50 -17.38
C ASN A 690 -20.00 -10.70 -18.61
N ILE A 691 -19.27 -9.63 -18.98
CA ILE A 691 -19.59 -8.85 -20.18
C ILE A 691 -19.24 -9.61 -21.45
N SER A 692 -18.09 -10.29 -21.47
CA SER A 692 -17.63 -11.07 -22.63
C SER A 692 -18.67 -12.12 -23.02
N GLU A 693 -19.20 -12.86 -22.02
CA GLU A 693 -20.32 -13.80 -22.24
C GLU A 693 -21.59 -13.15 -22.79
N THR A 694 -21.79 -11.86 -22.56
CA THR A 694 -22.96 -11.11 -23.05
C THR A 694 -22.74 -10.62 -24.48
N LEU A 695 -21.51 -10.18 -24.82
CA LEU A 695 -21.17 -9.72 -26.16
C LEU A 695 -21.26 -10.86 -27.18
N ASP A 696 -20.75 -12.04 -26.84
CA ASP A 696 -20.83 -13.22 -27.71
C ASP A 696 -22.29 -13.58 -28.05
N LYS A 697 -23.21 -13.43 -27.07
CA LYS A 697 -24.65 -13.65 -27.28
C LYS A 697 -25.30 -12.60 -28.20
N LEU A 698 -24.69 -11.43 -28.31
CA LEU A 698 -25.14 -10.32 -29.17
C LEU A 698 -24.41 -10.28 -30.51
N ALA A 699 -23.62 -11.31 -30.85
CA ALA A 699 -22.78 -11.38 -32.05
C ALA A 699 -21.78 -10.21 -32.17
N LEU A 700 -21.31 -9.71 -31.03
CA LEU A 700 -20.14 -8.84 -30.93
C LEU A 700 -19.00 -9.71 -30.40
N GLU A 701 -17.93 -9.87 -31.17
CA GLU A 701 -16.81 -10.73 -30.79
C GLU A 701 -16.21 -10.28 -29.45
N SER A 702 -16.16 -11.16 -28.45
CA SER A 702 -15.58 -10.83 -27.14
C SER A 702 -14.12 -10.37 -27.22
N ASP A 703 -13.40 -10.81 -28.26
CA ASP A 703 -11.99 -10.46 -28.51
C ASP A 703 -11.77 -8.96 -28.72
N ARG A 704 -12.84 -8.19 -28.98
CA ARG A 704 -12.80 -6.72 -28.99
C ARG A 704 -12.54 -6.11 -27.62
N ILE A 705 -12.62 -6.87 -26.53
CA ILE A 705 -12.36 -6.39 -25.17
C ILE A 705 -11.27 -7.22 -24.52
N LYS A 706 -10.16 -6.56 -24.17
CA LYS A 706 -9.01 -7.20 -23.54
C LYS A 706 -8.62 -6.45 -22.29
N MET A 707 -8.32 -7.17 -21.21
CA MET A 707 -7.71 -6.60 -20.01
C MET A 707 -6.26 -7.06 -19.90
N VAL A 708 -5.37 -6.13 -19.59
CA VAL A 708 -3.94 -6.40 -19.39
C VAL A 708 -3.50 -5.93 -18.00
N GLU A 709 -2.67 -6.76 -17.36
CA GLU A 709 -1.99 -6.42 -16.11
C GLU A 709 -0.69 -5.70 -16.40
N VAL A 710 -0.51 -4.53 -15.78
CA VAL A 710 0.64 -3.66 -15.98
C VAL A 710 1.25 -3.33 -14.63
N ALA A 711 2.49 -3.76 -14.41
CA ALA A 711 3.32 -3.20 -13.35
C ALA A 711 3.98 -1.90 -13.83
N ILE A 712 4.33 -1.00 -12.90
CA ILE A 712 5.04 0.24 -13.26
C ILE A 712 6.36 -0.02 -14.01
N SER A 713 6.99 -1.18 -13.78
CA SER A 713 8.22 -1.62 -14.43
C SER A 713 8.02 -2.20 -15.84
N ASP A 714 6.79 -2.43 -16.30
CA ASP A 714 6.50 -3.03 -17.61
C ASP A 714 6.50 -2.01 -18.77
N TYR A 715 6.96 -0.78 -18.53
CA TYR A 715 7.00 0.29 -19.53
C TYR A 715 7.70 -0.07 -20.85
N GLN A 716 8.65 -1.02 -20.85
CA GLN A 716 9.31 -1.48 -22.08
C GLN A 716 8.45 -2.42 -22.93
N LYS A 717 7.53 -3.18 -22.31
CA LYS A 717 6.66 -4.15 -22.98
C LYS A 717 5.35 -3.53 -23.43
N LEU A 718 4.90 -2.51 -22.71
CA LEU A 718 3.58 -1.91 -22.90
C LEU A 718 3.31 -1.42 -24.33
N PRO A 719 4.23 -0.75 -25.05
CA PRO A 719 4.01 -0.37 -26.45
C PRO A 719 3.72 -1.56 -27.37
N GLN A 720 4.44 -2.67 -27.19
CA GLN A 720 4.22 -3.88 -27.97
C GLN A 720 2.83 -4.46 -27.70
N ILE A 721 2.43 -4.57 -26.44
CA ILE A 721 1.09 -5.05 -26.05
C ILE A 721 -0.02 -4.21 -26.70
N ILE A 722 0.15 -2.89 -26.72
CA ILE A 722 -0.82 -1.97 -27.32
C ILE A 722 -0.88 -2.17 -28.84
N ASN A 723 0.27 -2.20 -29.50
CA ASN A 723 0.35 -2.32 -30.95
C ASN A 723 -0.15 -3.69 -31.44
N ASP A 724 0.16 -4.76 -30.71
CA ASP A 724 -0.36 -6.11 -30.99
C ASP A 724 -1.88 -6.14 -30.90
N PHE A 725 -2.47 -5.55 -29.86
CA PHE A 725 -3.92 -5.46 -29.75
C PHE A 725 -4.53 -4.61 -30.87
N CYS A 726 -3.88 -3.51 -31.27
CA CYS A 726 -4.37 -2.71 -32.39
C CYS A 726 -4.37 -3.52 -33.70
N ALA A 727 -3.33 -4.30 -33.96
CA ALA A 727 -3.25 -5.19 -35.12
C ALA A 727 -4.29 -6.33 -35.06
N GLU A 728 -4.52 -6.93 -33.87
CA GLU A 728 -5.59 -7.92 -33.66
C GLU A 728 -6.97 -7.32 -34.03
N ILE A 729 -7.24 -6.07 -33.67
CA ILE A 729 -8.52 -5.40 -34.00
C ILE A 729 -8.63 -5.05 -35.50
N GLU A 730 -7.52 -4.74 -36.18
CA GLU A 730 -7.51 -4.50 -37.64
C GLU A 730 -7.89 -5.76 -38.44
N GLU A 731 -7.64 -6.96 -37.89
CA GLU A 731 -8.01 -8.23 -38.52
C GLU A 731 -9.50 -8.59 -38.35
N LEU A 732 -10.21 -7.91 -37.45
CA LEU A 732 -11.66 -8.09 -37.25
C LEU A 732 -12.46 -7.22 -38.21
N ASP A 733 -13.67 -7.65 -38.54
CA ASP A 733 -14.62 -6.80 -39.25
C ASP A 733 -14.90 -5.51 -38.44
N PRO A 734 -15.24 -4.37 -39.09
CA PRO A 734 -15.60 -3.15 -38.37
C PRO A 734 -16.73 -3.39 -37.37
N ASN A 735 -16.76 -2.63 -36.28
CA ASN A 735 -17.88 -2.70 -35.35
C ASN A 735 -19.22 -2.46 -36.10
N PRO A 736 -20.25 -3.33 -35.96
CA PRO A 736 -21.53 -3.20 -36.67
C PRO A 736 -22.32 -1.91 -36.40
N TYR A 737 -21.96 -1.15 -35.36
CA TYR A 737 -22.55 0.15 -35.03
C TYR A 737 -21.75 1.34 -35.58
N LYS A 738 -20.69 1.11 -36.34
CA LYS A 738 -19.88 2.15 -36.94
C LYS A 738 -20.68 2.84 -38.07
N GLY A 739 -20.64 4.17 -38.11
CA GLY A 739 -21.44 4.97 -39.05
C GLY A 739 -22.93 5.17 -38.70
N PHE A 740 -23.42 4.65 -37.56
CA PHE A 740 -24.82 4.78 -37.12
C PHE A 740 -25.05 5.74 -35.94
#